data_AF-A0A8D0GQW9-F1
#
_entry.id   AF-A0A8D0GQW9-F1
#
_cell.length_a   1.000
_cell.length_b   1.000
_cell.length_c   1.000
_cell.angle_alpha   90.00
_cell.angle_beta   90.00
_cell.angle_gamma   90.00
#
_symmetry.space_group_name_H-M   'P 1'
#
loop_
_entity.id
_entity.type
_entity.pdbx_description
1 polymer ?
#
loop_
_entity_poly.entity_id
_entity_poly.type
_entity_poly.pdbx_seq_one_letter_code
_entity_poly.pdbx_strand_id
1 'polypeptide(L)'
;MPGVLACSCSGALGPAYPMGRPRGWELLSPLIAKALALFLRQDSLYGKDGILPARKVLRFTGKGFWEQLRDTPTLLWFGPQLGLDTEQGMELLCLLGALLSFGALVLEPLRDSLVFLVLRGLYLSLYQVGQVFLYFQWDSLLLEMGFLAVLVAPLHLLKWRTTTWRPHDSVTFWLVRWLLFRLMFASGVVKLTSRCPTWWGLTALTYHYETQCIPTPVSWFAHQLPVWLQKSSVVAVYVIEIAVPLLFFAPVRRLRLFAFYCQVLLQVLIILTGNYNFFNLLTLVLCTSLLDEEHVGFWLRRGKRKPARACPRSLSSIFSLLTELGAYGLLAYWTAQCFGLGINWEKKILEFKIAFTYHEFLQWLKTVTLPLIWLGLASLVWEVLSAMYRSACVRGFAWKLWAVLQWAVLAVAALGMFAISLVPFTYIEHESNGRLWAGSHQLFDAVDRYQLVNSYGLFRRMTGVGGRPEVVLEGSFDKQRWTEIEFMYKPGNVSTAPPVVAPHQPRLDWQMWFAALGQHTESPWFTSFVYRLLQGKDDGEWGQTGHDPPPASCQQPHVTHWGGGGGGGGGGGGGGGMANPTAWSGSPLPPTSGQCPATESAIGNSRQALGSPLTQSPCGGRSAEPERAGKKEKRCKKRRAPPRPQPGARGDSPRCTQTKEILEAGTQETLAR
;
A
#
# COMPACT_ATOMS: atom_id res chain seq x y z
N MET A 1 22.34 -30.83 -59.82
CA MET A 1 22.92 -31.22 -58.52
C MET A 1 24.19 -30.40 -58.31
N PRO A 2 24.59 -30.02 -57.07
CA PRO A 2 24.12 -30.53 -55.78
C PRO A 2 23.15 -29.60 -55.05
N GLY A 3 22.19 -30.21 -54.35
CA GLY A 3 21.54 -29.66 -53.17
C GLY A 3 21.79 -30.60 -51.99
N VAL A 4 21.20 -30.32 -50.83
CA VAL A 4 21.38 -31.07 -49.56
C VAL A 4 22.71 -30.78 -48.85
N LEU A 5 22.78 -29.64 -48.15
CA LEU A 5 23.58 -29.48 -46.91
C LEU A 5 23.22 -28.21 -46.08
N ALA A 6 22.02 -27.66 -46.26
CA ALA A 6 21.55 -26.44 -45.58
C ALA A 6 20.21 -26.66 -44.85
N CYS A 7 20.17 -27.64 -43.95
CA CYS A 7 19.07 -27.84 -42.99
C CYS A 7 19.58 -28.44 -41.68
N SER A 8 18.87 -28.16 -40.59
CA SER A 8 19.14 -28.62 -39.21
C SER A 8 20.44 -28.13 -38.55
N CYS A 9 20.39 -26.92 -37.96
CA CYS A 9 21.04 -26.65 -36.65
C CYS A 9 20.56 -25.37 -35.92
N SER A 10 19.63 -24.58 -36.46
CA SER A 10 19.10 -23.36 -35.80
C SER A 10 17.88 -23.58 -34.89
N GLY A 11 17.59 -24.82 -34.49
CA GLY A 11 16.31 -25.20 -33.83
C GLY A 11 16.32 -25.31 -32.30
N ALA A 12 17.46 -25.09 -31.63
CA ALA A 12 17.64 -25.52 -30.23
C ALA A 12 17.80 -24.41 -29.17
N LEU A 13 18.09 -23.16 -29.56
CA LEU A 13 18.39 -22.07 -28.64
C LEU A 13 17.61 -20.80 -29.00
N GLY A 14 16.44 -20.65 -28.38
CA GLY A 14 15.59 -19.48 -28.51
C GLY A 14 14.16 -19.84 -28.94
N PRO A 15 13.14 -19.64 -28.09
CA PRO A 15 11.76 -19.69 -28.56
C PRO A 15 11.52 -18.59 -29.59
N ALA A 16 11.22 -19.00 -30.83
CA ALA A 16 10.69 -18.10 -31.85
C ALA A 16 9.28 -17.67 -31.43
N TYR A 17 9.14 -16.45 -30.90
CA TYR A 17 7.85 -15.86 -30.51
C TYR A 17 7.33 -14.90 -31.58
N PRO A 18 6.39 -15.31 -32.44
CA PRO A 18 5.68 -14.41 -33.34
C PRO A 18 4.29 -14.02 -32.81
N MET A 19 4.12 -12.70 -32.65
CA MET A 19 2.85 -11.96 -32.71
C MET A 19 1.83 -12.12 -31.58
N GLY A 20 1.76 -11.07 -30.75
CA GLY A 20 0.48 -10.46 -30.41
C GLY A 20 -0.04 -10.73 -29.01
N ARG A 21 0.75 -10.39 -27.97
CA ARG A 21 0.21 -10.16 -26.62
C ARG A 21 -0.97 -9.19 -26.68
N PRO A 22 -2.20 -9.56 -26.26
CA PRO A 22 -3.06 -8.56 -25.63
C PRO A 22 -2.33 -8.10 -24.37
N ARG A 23 -2.35 -6.81 -24.12
CA ARG A 23 -1.38 -6.22 -23.22
C ARG A 23 -2.06 -6.09 -21.87
N GLY A 24 -1.55 -6.77 -20.83
CA GLY A 24 -2.17 -6.77 -19.49
C GLY A 24 -2.40 -5.35 -18.92
N TRP A 25 -1.63 -4.38 -19.38
CA TRP A 25 -1.80 -2.96 -19.05
C TRP A 25 -3.08 -2.31 -19.61
N GLU A 26 -3.81 -2.94 -20.54
CA GLU A 26 -5.13 -2.47 -21.01
C GLU A 26 -6.16 -2.44 -19.86
N LEU A 27 -5.89 -3.18 -18.77
CA LEU A 27 -6.63 -3.14 -17.52
C LEU A 27 -6.14 -2.04 -16.55
N LEU A 28 -5.03 -1.35 -16.84
CA LEU A 28 -4.49 -0.31 -15.95
C LEU A 28 -5.20 1.03 -16.12
N SER A 29 -5.53 1.42 -17.36
CA SER A 29 -6.26 2.67 -17.62
C SER A 29 -7.66 2.72 -17.00
N PRO A 30 -8.53 1.68 -17.04
CA PRO A 30 -9.82 1.76 -16.34
C PRO A 30 -9.66 1.87 -14.81
N LEU A 31 -8.63 1.26 -14.22
CA LEU A 31 -8.37 1.35 -12.77
C LEU A 31 -7.95 2.78 -12.37
N ILE A 32 -7.00 3.37 -13.11
CA ILE A 32 -6.57 4.77 -12.94
C ILE A 32 -7.76 5.73 -13.15
N ALA A 33 -8.51 5.55 -14.24
CA ALA A 33 -9.68 6.38 -14.56
C ALA A 33 -10.71 6.40 -13.43
N LYS A 34 -11.07 5.20 -12.93
CA LYS A 34 -12.12 5.05 -11.94
C LYS A 34 -11.66 5.54 -10.57
N ALA A 35 -10.40 5.29 -10.19
CA ALA A 35 -9.80 5.84 -8.97
C ALA A 35 -9.79 7.38 -8.93
N LEU A 36 -9.48 8.03 -10.05
CA LEU A 36 -9.50 9.51 -10.19
C LEU A 36 -10.94 10.06 -10.26
N ALA A 37 -11.84 9.41 -11.00
CA ALA A 37 -13.24 9.83 -11.08
C ALA A 37 -14.01 9.67 -9.75
N LEU A 38 -13.65 8.69 -8.92
CA LEU A 38 -14.23 8.51 -7.58
C LEU A 38 -13.78 9.57 -6.57
N PHE A 39 -12.86 10.46 -6.95
CA PHE A 39 -12.42 11.61 -6.16
C PHE A 39 -13.34 12.84 -6.35
N LEU A 40 -14.40 12.75 -7.17
CA LEU A 40 -15.43 13.79 -7.39
C LEU A 40 -16.41 13.98 -6.20
N ARG A 41 -15.94 13.81 -4.96
CA ARG A 41 -16.70 14.02 -3.72
C ARG A 41 -15.75 14.50 -2.63
N GLN A 42 -15.12 15.63 -2.91
CA GLN A 42 -13.84 16.05 -2.31
C GLN A 42 -13.97 17.19 -1.32
N ASP A 43 -15.02 18.01 -1.45
CA ASP A 43 -15.15 19.32 -0.82
C ASP A 43 -15.12 19.21 0.72
N SER A 44 -15.85 18.24 1.25
CA SER A 44 -15.87 17.88 2.67
C SER A 44 -14.52 17.35 3.18
N LEU A 45 -13.65 16.72 2.37
CA LEU A 45 -12.32 16.28 2.84
C LEU A 45 -11.25 17.37 2.70
N TYR A 46 -11.17 18.03 1.54
CA TYR A 46 -10.01 18.82 1.13
C TYR A 46 -10.30 20.29 0.80
N GLY A 47 -11.59 20.68 0.76
CA GLY A 47 -11.99 22.05 0.45
C GLY A 47 -11.55 23.08 1.48
N LYS A 48 -11.81 24.37 1.22
CA LYS A 48 -11.59 25.48 2.18
C LYS A 48 -12.16 25.13 3.57
N ASP A 49 -13.34 24.54 3.57
CA ASP A 49 -14.07 24.10 4.76
C ASP A 49 -13.96 22.59 5.08
N GLY A 50 -13.16 21.84 4.33
CA GLY A 50 -12.97 20.41 4.56
C GLY A 50 -12.19 20.07 5.84
N ILE A 51 -12.12 18.77 6.15
CA ILE A 51 -11.38 18.21 7.30
C ILE A 51 -9.90 18.63 7.26
N LEU A 52 -9.25 18.49 6.09
CA LEU A 52 -7.84 18.78 5.86
C LEU A 52 -7.66 19.66 4.60
N PRO A 53 -7.85 20.99 4.71
CA PRO A 53 -7.82 21.88 3.54
C PRO A 53 -6.50 21.82 2.78
N ALA A 54 -6.56 21.41 1.50
CA ALA A 54 -5.41 21.20 0.62
C ALA A 54 -4.49 22.44 0.54
N ARG A 55 -5.10 23.64 0.52
CA ARG A 55 -4.41 24.93 0.49
C ARG A 55 -3.44 25.15 1.66
N LYS A 56 -3.61 24.46 2.79
CA LYS A 56 -2.68 24.54 3.95
C LYS A 56 -1.33 23.87 3.68
N VAL A 57 -1.25 22.96 2.70
CA VAL A 57 0.00 22.31 2.24
C VAL A 57 0.78 23.23 1.30
N LEU A 58 0.09 23.84 0.33
CA LEU A 58 0.68 24.71 -0.70
C LEU A 58 0.91 26.14 -0.20
N ARG A 59 1.67 26.29 0.90
CA ARG A 59 2.06 27.60 1.41
C ARG A 59 3.14 28.21 0.52
N PHE A 60 2.88 29.41 -0.01
CA PHE A 60 3.88 30.20 -0.71
C PHE A 60 4.96 30.72 0.26
N THR A 61 6.02 29.94 0.47
CA THR A 61 7.14 30.27 1.37
C THR A 61 8.18 31.23 0.76
N GLY A 62 7.82 32.04 -0.24
CA GLY A 62 8.73 32.97 -0.94
C GLY A 62 9.84 32.32 -1.78
N LYS A 63 10.01 30.98 -1.71
CA LYS A 63 10.93 30.19 -2.54
C LYS A 63 10.62 30.34 -4.03
N GLY A 64 11.64 30.21 -4.88
CA GLY A 64 11.46 30.21 -6.34
C GLY A 64 10.64 29.02 -6.84
N PHE A 65 9.88 29.19 -7.93
CA PHE A 65 8.97 28.17 -8.49
C PHE A 65 9.64 26.80 -8.68
N TRP A 66 10.83 26.75 -9.29
CA TRP A 66 11.57 25.52 -9.51
C TRP A 66 12.04 24.81 -8.22
N GLU A 67 12.23 25.58 -7.15
CA GLU A 67 12.57 25.03 -5.83
C GLU A 67 11.32 24.42 -5.18
N GLN A 68 10.17 25.11 -5.24
CA GLN A 68 8.88 24.60 -4.75
C GLN A 68 8.47 23.31 -5.48
N LEU A 69 8.65 23.25 -6.80
CA LEU A 69 8.36 22.07 -7.61
C LEU A 69 9.31 20.89 -7.32
N ARG A 70 10.59 21.19 -7.04
CA ARG A 70 11.56 20.16 -6.58
C ARG A 70 11.23 19.66 -5.18
N ASP A 71 10.79 20.55 -4.30
CA ASP A 71 10.46 20.19 -2.93
C ASP A 71 9.16 19.37 -2.84
N THR A 72 8.16 19.77 -3.63
CA THR A 72 6.83 19.17 -3.71
C THR A 72 6.41 19.06 -5.18
N PRO A 73 6.61 17.89 -5.83
CA PRO A 73 6.34 17.73 -7.25
C PRO A 73 4.84 17.61 -7.52
N THR A 74 4.19 18.76 -7.68
CA THR A 74 2.75 18.87 -8.00
C THR A 74 2.49 19.95 -9.05
N LEU A 75 1.56 19.67 -9.96
CA LEU A 75 1.06 20.61 -10.98
C LEU A 75 0.19 21.72 -10.38
N LEU A 76 -0.27 21.58 -9.13
CA LEU A 76 -1.09 22.59 -8.45
C LEU A 76 -0.38 23.93 -8.25
N TRP A 77 0.96 23.98 -8.33
CA TRP A 77 1.73 25.22 -8.34
C TRP A 77 1.42 26.12 -9.57
N PHE A 78 0.89 25.56 -10.66
CA PHE A 78 0.41 26.33 -11.81
C PHE A 78 -1.01 26.90 -11.62
N GLY A 79 -1.79 26.42 -10.64
CA GLY A 79 -3.19 26.83 -10.41
C GLY A 79 -3.37 28.35 -10.32
N PRO A 80 -2.59 29.06 -9.49
CA PRO A 80 -2.69 30.53 -9.39
C PRO A 80 -2.34 31.29 -10.67
N GLN A 81 -1.51 30.72 -11.57
CA GLN A 81 -1.23 31.33 -12.88
C GLN A 81 -2.40 31.19 -13.85
N LEU A 82 -3.23 30.15 -13.66
CA LEU A 82 -4.48 29.91 -14.38
C LEU A 82 -5.69 30.61 -13.74
N GLY A 83 -5.49 31.35 -12.64
CA GLY A 83 -6.58 31.96 -11.87
C GLY A 83 -7.44 30.97 -11.07
N LEU A 84 -6.97 29.73 -10.88
CA LEU A 84 -7.69 28.66 -10.19
C LEU A 84 -7.30 28.60 -8.71
N ASP A 85 -8.32 28.44 -7.85
CA ASP A 85 -8.11 28.05 -6.46
C ASP A 85 -7.55 26.61 -6.36
N THR A 86 -6.97 26.25 -5.21
CA THR A 86 -6.39 24.91 -5.00
C THR A 86 -7.39 23.77 -5.21
N GLU A 87 -8.63 23.93 -4.74
CA GLU A 87 -9.74 22.99 -4.98
C GLU A 87 -10.04 22.81 -6.47
N GLN A 88 -10.32 23.91 -7.17
CA GLN A 88 -10.61 23.91 -8.62
C GLN A 88 -9.45 23.30 -9.42
N GLY A 89 -8.21 23.54 -8.98
CA GLY A 89 -7.02 22.88 -9.50
C GLY A 89 -7.06 21.36 -9.29
N MET A 90 -7.41 20.87 -8.09
CA MET A 90 -7.52 19.44 -7.80
C MET A 90 -8.66 18.79 -8.61
N GLU A 91 -9.84 19.41 -8.68
CA GLU A 91 -10.96 18.98 -9.52
C GLU A 91 -10.53 18.86 -10.99
N LEU A 92 -9.88 19.90 -11.55
CA LEU A 92 -9.41 19.92 -12.93
C LEU A 92 -8.41 18.80 -13.21
N LEU A 93 -7.44 18.55 -12.31
CA LEU A 93 -6.51 17.44 -12.45
C LEU A 93 -7.23 16.07 -12.47
N CYS A 94 -8.34 15.94 -11.74
CA CYS A 94 -9.14 14.72 -11.68
C CYS A 94 -10.02 14.52 -12.91
N LEU A 95 -10.67 15.58 -13.39
CA LEU A 95 -11.45 15.57 -14.62
C LEU A 95 -10.55 15.25 -15.83
N LEU A 96 -9.38 15.87 -15.91
CA LEU A 96 -8.37 15.56 -16.93
C LEU A 96 -7.86 14.12 -16.81
N GLY A 97 -7.61 13.64 -15.58
CA GLY A 97 -7.18 12.28 -15.32
C GLY A 97 -8.22 11.23 -15.72
N ALA A 98 -9.48 11.46 -15.35
CA ALA A 98 -10.61 10.62 -15.75
C ALA A 98 -10.80 10.60 -17.27
N LEU A 99 -10.80 11.77 -17.92
CA LEU A 99 -10.97 11.91 -19.38
C LEU A 99 -9.84 11.21 -20.16
N LEU A 100 -8.58 11.48 -19.82
CA LEU A 100 -7.42 10.86 -20.48
C LEU A 100 -7.40 9.34 -20.28
N SER A 101 -7.77 8.86 -19.10
CA SER A 101 -7.70 7.44 -18.77
C SER A 101 -8.90 6.66 -19.33
N PHE A 102 -10.08 7.29 -19.44
CA PHE A 102 -11.19 6.78 -20.25
C PHE A 102 -10.83 6.77 -21.74
N GLY A 103 -10.16 7.82 -22.23
CA GLY A 103 -9.61 7.89 -23.58
C GLY A 103 -8.65 6.72 -23.87
N ALA A 104 -7.70 6.44 -22.98
CA ALA A 104 -6.76 5.32 -23.12
C ALA A 104 -7.44 3.94 -23.01
N LEU A 105 -8.56 3.82 -22.29
CA LEU A 105 -9.38 2.60 -22.28
C LEU A 105 -10.04 2.39 -23.66
N VAL A 106 -10.75 3.39 -24.19
CA VAL A 106 -11.58 3.27 -25.40
C VAL A 106 -10.76 3.32 -26.70
N LEU A 107 -9.76 4.19 -26.78
CA LEU A 107 -9.01 4.48 -28.01
C LEU A 107 -7.62 3.87 -27.96
N GLU A 108 -7.34 2.89 -28.83
CA GLU A 108 -6.02 2.27 -28.91
C GLU A 108 -4.86 3.28 -29.12
N PRO A 109 -5.00 4.35 -29.95
CA PRO A 109 -3.94 5.35 -30.13
C PRO A 109 -3.58 6.16 -28.89
N LEU A 110 -4.49 6.30 -27.91
CA LEU A 110 -4.22 7.03 -26.65
C LEU A 110 -3.46 6.19 -25.63
N ARG A 111 -3.12 4.93 -25.96
CA ARG A 111 -2.35 4.03 -25.10
C ARG A 111 -0.83 4.24 -25.25
N ASP A 112 -0.41 5.51 -25.32
CA ASP A 112 0.99 5.94 -25.43
C ASP A 112 1.61 6.13 -24.03
N SER A 113 2.90 5.81 -23.92
CA SER A 113 3.78 6.20 -22.81
C SER A 113 3.61 7.65 -22.33
N LEU A 114 3.40 8.63 -23.23
CA LEU A 114 3.17 10.02 -22.80
C LEU A 114 1.83 10.21 -22.09
N VAL A 115 0.77 9.49 -22.50
CA VAL A 115 -0.53 9.56 -21.81
C VAL A 115 -0.40 8.94 -20.42
N PHE A 116 0.30 7.81 -20.29
CA PHE A 116 0.61 7.24 -18.96
C PHE A 116 1.49 8.17 -18.11
N LEU A 117 2.43 8.91 -18.71
CA LEU A 117 3.28 9.87 -18.00
C LEU A 117 2.46 11.07 -17.49
N VAL A 118 1.54 11.58 -18.29
CA VAL A 118 0.59 12.63 -17.88
C VAL A 118 -0.32 12.11 -16.77
N LEU A 119 -0.98 10.96 -16.95
CA LEU A 119 -1.84 10.35 -15.92
C LEU A 119 -1.11 10.16 -14.59
N ARG A 120 0.14 9.70 -14.64
CA ARG A 120 1.01 9.60 -13.47
C ARG A 120 1.31 10.96 -12.85
N GLY A 121 1.62 11.97 -13.65
CA GLY A 121 1.88 13.34 -13.19
C GLY A 121 0.66 13.98 -12.51
N LEU A 122 -0.54 13.76 -13.06
CA LEU A 122 -1.82 14.17 -12.47
C LEU A 122 -2.01 13.49 -11.10
N TYR A 123 -1.86 12.17 -11.01
CA TYR A 123 -2.04 11.44 -9.76
C TYR A 123 -0.99 11.79 -8.70
N LEU A 124 0.28 11.94 -9.08
CA LEU A 124 1.37 12.37 -8.18
C LEU A 124 1.08 13.76 -7.61
N SER A 125 0.52 14.66 -8.42
CA SER A 125 0.17 16.02 -8.00
C SER A 125 -0.88 16.05 -6.89
N LEU A 126 -1.85 15.15 -6.95
CA LEU A 126 -2.86 14.95 -5.90
C LEU A 126 -2.24 14.28 -4.67
N TYR A 127 -1.42 13.24 -4.87
CA TYR A 127 -0.75 12.50 -3.79
C TYR A 127 0.09 13.39 -2.88
N GLN A 128 0.86 14.35 -3.42
CA GLN A 128 1.67 15.28 -2.60
C GLN A 128 0.82 16.19 -1.69
N VAL A 129 -0.42 16.47 -2.07
CA VAL A 129 -1.31 17.42 -1.36
C VAL A 129 -2.39 16.69 -0.54
N GLY A 130 -2.69 15.44 -0.87
CA GLY A 130 -3.78 14.66 -0.33
C GLY A 130 -3.58 14.07 1.08
N GLN A 131 -2.42 14.32 1.71
CA GLN A 131 -2.11 13.97 3.11
C GLN A 131 -2.49 12.52 3.50
N VAL A 132 -2.90 12.28 4.75
CA VAL A 132 -3.22 10.94 5.29
C VAL A 132 -4.30 10.20 4.48
N PHE A 133 -5.24 10.93 3.89
CA PHE A 133 -6.33 10.36 3.11
C PHE A 133 -5.87 9.85 1.73
N LEU A 134 -4.69 10.21 1.22
CA LEU A 134 -4.14 9.75 -0.08
C LEU A 134 -2.79 9.02 0.06
N TYR A 135 -2.40 8.65 1.27
CA TYR A 135 -1.10 8.02 1.58
C TYR A 135 -1.22 6.53 1.94
N PHE A 136 -2.09 5.79 1.24
CA PHE A 136 -2.25 4.35 1.44
C PHE A 136 -1.34 3.53 0.50
N GLN A 137 -1.02 2.27 0.86
CA GLN A 137 -0.11 1.43 0.05
C GLN A 137 -0.60 1.18 -1.39
N TRP A 138 -1.91 1.23 -1.66
CA TRP A 138 -2.42 1.16 -3.04
C TRP A 138 -2.17 2.45 -3.83
N ASP A 139 -2.23 3.62 -3.19
CA ASP A 139 -1.91 4.90 -3.83
C ASP A 139 -0.41 4.92 -4.21
N SER A 140 0.49 4.43 -3.34
CA SER A 140 1.92 4.24 -3.63
C SER A 140 2.19 3.19 -4.72
N LEU A 141 1.50 2.04 -4.67
CA LEU A 141 1.58 0.99 -5.70
C LEU A 141 1.14 1.51 -7.07
N LEU A 142 0.10 2.35 -7.13
CA LEU A 142 -0.38 2.94 -8.36
C LEU A 142 0.65 3.91 -8.99
N LEU A 143 1.37 4.68 -8.18
CA LEU A 143 2.41 5.60 -8.66
C LEU A 143 3.64 4.90 -9.24
N GLU A 144 4.06 3.79 -8.61
CA GLU A 144 5.16 2.96 -9.08
C GLU A 144 4.76 2.13 -10.31
N MET A 145 3.59 1.49 -10.28
CA MET A 145 3.04 0.75 -11.43
C MET A 145 2.75 1.67 -12.61
N GLY A 146 2.25 2.88 -12.36
CA GLY A 146 2.07 3.94 -13.37
C GLY A 146 3.38 4.42 -13.98
N PHE A 147 4.50 4.42 -13.23
CA PHE A 147 5.82 4.67 -13.81
C PHE A 147 6.25 3.54 -14.74
N LEU A 148 6.11 2.28 -14.30
CA LEU A 148 6.44 1.12 -15.13
C LEU A 148 5.57 1.06 -16.40
N ALA A 149 4.32 1.54 -16.34
CA ALA A 149 3.46 1.67 -17.51
C ALA A 149 4.04 2.62 -18.57
N VAL A 150 4.69 3.73 -18.18
CA VAL A 150 5.41 4.63 -19.11
C VAL A 150 6.52 3.89 -19.86
N LEU A 151 7.28 3.03 -19.17
CA LEU A 151 8.38 2.26 -19.76
C LEU A 151 7.90 1.09 -20.65
N VAL A 152 6.78 0.46 -20.31
CA VAL A 152 6.19 -0.66 -21.05
C VAL A 152 5.33 -0.19 -22.24
N ALA A 153 4.74 1.00 -22.15
CA ALA A 153 3.85 1.50 -23.19
C ALA A 153 4.60 1.95 -24.45
N PRO A 154 4.00 1.76 -25.64
CA PRO A 154 4.60 2.20 -26.88
C PRO A 154 4.59 3.73 -27.02
N LEU A 155 5.76 4.35 -27.14
CA LEU A 155 5.91 5.67 -27.79
C LEU A 155 5.33 5.59 -29.22
N HIS A 156 4.23 6.29 -29.50
CA HIS A 156 3.50 6.34 -30.78
C HIS A 156 3.72 7.63 -31.56
N LEU A 157 3.97 8.76 -30.88
CA LEU A 157 4.23 10.10 -31.45
C LEU A 157 5.35 10.19 -32.52
N LEU A 158 6.13 9.12 -32.72
CA LEU A 158 7.25 9.03 -33.66
C LEU A 158 7.11 7.88 -34.68
N LYS A 159 5.91 7.29 -34.91
CA LYS A 159 5.79 6.10 -35.77
C LYS A 159 4.65 6.07 -36.80
N TRP A 160 5.07 5.86 -38.04
CA TRP A 160 4.26 5.64 -39.26
C TRP A 160 3.79 4.18 -39.47
N ARG A 161 4.13 3.23 -38.57
CA ARG A 161 3.69 1.82 -38.72
C ARG A 161 3.64 1.03 -37.41
N THR A 162 2.55 0.28 -37.25
CA THR A 162 2.20 -0.56 -36.09
C THR A 162 3.01 -1.87 -36.05
N THR A 163 4.22 -1.81 -35.49
CA THR A 163 4.96 -3.04 -35.12
C THR A 163 4.52 -3.50 -33.73
N THR A 164 3.92 -4.68 -33.65
CA THR A 164 3.21 -5.22 -32.48
C THR A 164 4.11 -5.79 -31.38
N TRP A 165 5.39 -6.01 -31.67
CA TRP A 165 6.40 -6.55 -30.76
C TRP A 165 7.69 -5.74 -30.91
N ARG A 166 8.31 -5.33 -29.80
CA ARG A 166 9.60 -4.62 -29.79
C ARG A 166 10.67 -5.53 -29.15
N PRO A 167 11.90 -5.60 -29.69
CA PRO A 167 12.95 -6.50 -29.16
C PRO A 167 13.28 -6.32 -27.66
N HIS A 168 13.02 -5.13 -27.11
CA HIS A 168 13.29 -4.74 -25.73
C HIS A 168 12.15 -5.02 -24.73
N ASP A 169 10.97 -5.46 -25.19
CA ASP A 169 9.78 -5.60 -24.33
C ASP A 169 10.04 -6.55 -23.13
N SER A 170 10.90 -7.56 -23.26
CA SER A 170 11.16 -8.48 -22.13
C SER A 170 11.91 -7.83 -20.96
N VAL A 171 12.68 -6.76 -21.19
CA VAL A 171 13.37 -5.99 -20.14
C VAL A 171 12.37 -5.16 -19.33
N THR A 172 11.40 -4.52 -20.00
CA THR A 172 10.40 -3.67 -19.32
C THR A 172 9.36 -4.51 -18.59
N PHE A 173 8.93 -5.64 -19.17
CA PHE A 173 8.10 -6.62 -18.45
C PHE A 173 8.83 -7.29 -17.28
N TRP A 174 10.16 -7.40 -17.30
CA TRP A 174 10.93 -7.89 -16.15
C TRP A 174 10.80 -6.96 -14.94
N LEU A 175 10.78 -5.64 -15.12
CA LEU A 175 10.56 -4.68 -14.02
C LEU A 175 9.19 -4.87 -13.35
N VAL A 176 8.15 -5.13 -14.14
CA VAL A 176 6.79 -5.42 -13.64
C VAL A 176 6.79 -6.70 -12.79
N ARG A 177 7.52 -7.73 -13.23
CA ARG A 177 7.72 -8.97 -12.46
C ARG A 177 8.53 -8.76 -11.19
N TRP A 178 9.54 -7.90 -11.23
CA TRP A 178 10.35 -7.53 -10.06
C TRP A 178 9.53 -6.74 -9.02
N LEU A 179 8.63 -5.85 -9.45
CA LEU A 179 7.64 -5.22 -8.57
C LEU A 179 6.71 -6.26 -7.94
N LEU A 180 6.13 -7.17 -8.72
CA LEU A 180 5.28 -8.25 -8.18
C LEU A 180 6.04 -9.11 -7.16
N PHE A 181 7.30 -9.45 -7.44
CA PHE A 181 8.16 -10.18 -6.51
C PHE A 181 8.32 -9.43 -5.18
N ARG A 182 8.74 -8.15 -5.22
CA ARG A 182 8.91 -7.33 -4.02
C ARG A 182 7.63 -7.20 -3.22
N LEU A 183 6.50 -6.94 -3.90
CA LEU A 183 5.18 -6.79 -3.29
C LEU A 183 4.80 -8.05 -2.50
N MET A 184 4.82 -9.22 -3.16
CA MET A 184 4.42 -10.47 -2.50
C MET A 184 5.41 -10.89 -1.42
N PHE A 185 6.71 -10.90 -1.72
CA PHE A 185 7.75 -11.33 -0.77
C PHE A 185 7.78 -10.45 0.49
N ALA A 186 7.72 -9.13 0.32
CA ALA A 186 7.64 -8.22 1.46
C ALA A 186 6.37 -8.47 2.29
N SER A 187 5.21 -8.60 1.63
CA SER A 187 3.93 -8.83 2.31
C SER A 187 3.93 -10.09 3.17
N GLY A 188 4.63 -11.16 2.77
CA GLY A 188 4.76 -12.39 3.56
C GLY A 188 5.78 -12.29 4.68
N VAL A 189 6.97 -11.76 4.40
CA VAL A 189 8.05 -11.71 5.40
C VAL A 189 7.71 -10.78 6.57
N VAL A 190 7.05 -9.63 6.34
CA VAL A 190 6.69 -8.70 7.43
C VAL A 190 5.74 -9.30 8.48
N LYS A 191 4.94 -10.30 8.09
CA LYS A 191 4.03 -11.01 9.01
C LYS A 191 4.78 -11.84 10.04
N LEU A 192 5.97 -12.36 9.69
CA LEU A 192 6.84 -13.11 10.61
C LEU A 192 7.79 -12.18 11.37
N THR A 193 8.37 -11.15 10.72
CA THR A 193 9.27 -10.20 11.41
C THR A 193 8.56 -9.32 12.44
N SER A 194 7.24 -9.13 12.32
CA SER A 194 6.44 -8.33 13.28
C SER A 194 6.35 -8.88 14.70
N ARG A 195 6.71 -10.16 14.89
CA ARG A 195 6.55 -10.97 16.12
C ARG A 195 5.12 -11.12 16.62
N CYS A 196 4.12 -10.95 15.76
CA CYS A 196 2.72 -11.11 16.14
C CYS A 196 2.40 -12.57 16.52
N PRO A 197 1.93 -12.88 17.76
CA PRO A 197 1.67 -14.25 18.19
C PRO A 197 0.58 -14.98 17.40
N THR A 198 -0.37 -14.28 16.77
CA THR A 198 -1.40 -14.92 15.93
C THR A 198 -0.85 -15.35 14.58
N TRP A 199 0.07 -14.58 13.98
CA TRP A 199 0.84 -15.00 12.81
C TRP A 199 1.72 -16.21 13.14
N TRP A 200 2.50 -16.14 14.22
CA TRP A 200 3.35 -17.25 14.68
C TRP A 200 2.58 -18.49 15.17
N GLY A 201 1.37 -18.31 15.71
CA GLY A 201 0.46 -19.37 16.13
C GLY A 201 -0.42 -19.94 15.02
N LEU A 202 -0.28 -19.44 13.79
CA LEU A 202 -1.10 -19.78 12.61
C LEU A 202 -2.60 -19.46 12.77
N THR A 203 -2.98 -18.61 13.72
CA THR A 203 -4.36 -18.21 14.00
C THR A 203 -4.74 -16.85 13.43
N ALA A 204 -3.84 -16.14 12.72
CA ALA A 204 -4.09 -14.79 12.22
C ALA A 204 -5.42 -14.65 11.43
N LEU A 205 -5.75 -15.61 10.57
CA LEU A 205 -6.99 -15.58 9.79
C LEU A 205 -8.27 -15.83 10.60
N THR A 206 -8.21 -16.36 11.84
CA THR A 206 -9.40 -16.42 12.70
C THR A 206 -9.88 -15.03 13.09
N TYR A 207 -8.96 -14.07 13.21
CA TYR A 207 -9.27 -12.67 13.56
C TYR A 207 -9.45 -11.79 12.31
N HIS A 208 -8.61 -11.98 11.29
CA HIS A 208 -8.53 -11.09 10.11
C HIS A 208 -9.88 -10.78 9.46
N TYR A 209 -10.75 -11.78 9.31
CA TYR A 209 -12.06 -11.62 8.67
C TYR A 209 -13.02 -10.70 9.45
N GLU A 210 -12.92 -10.67 10.77
CA GLU A 210 -13.70 -9.80 11.65
C GLU A 210 -13.05 -8.42 11.80
N THR A 211 -11.73 -8.39 11.99
CA THR A 211 -11.00 -7.18 12.43
C THR A 211 -10.46 -6.32 11.29
N GLN A 212 -10.55 -6.77 10.02
CA GLN A 212 -10.23 -5.96 8.86
C GLN A 212 -11.11 -4.70 8.74
N CYS A 213 -10.58 -3.66 8.12
CA CYS A 213 -11.22 -2.35 8.00
C CYS A 213 -12.66 -2.38 7.50
N ILE A 214 -12.88 -2.82 6.25
CA ILE A 214 -14.21 -2.90 5.62
C ILE A 214 -14.42 -4.32 5.07
N PRO A 215 -14.92 -5.26 5.90
CA PRO A 215 -15.24 -6.62 5.46
C PRO A 215 -16.37 -6.64 4.44
N THR A 216 -16.50 -7.73 3.69
CA THR A 216 -17.65 -8.03 2.83
C THR A 216 -18.60 -9.02 3.54
N PRO A 217 -19.79 -9.32 2.99
CA PRO A 217 -20.66 -10.38 3.53
C PRO A 217 -19.96 -11.75 3.57
N VAL A 218 -19.12 -12.06 2.58
CA VAL A 218 -18.37 -13.32 2.51
C VAL A 218 -17.41 -13.48 3.70
N SER A 219 -16.91 -12.36 4.24
CA SER A 219 -16.04 -12.37 5.41
C SER A 219 -16.67 -13.04 6.63
N TRP A 220 -17.98 -12.82 6.84
CA TRP A 220 -18.69 -13.46 7.96
C TRP A 220 -18.68 -14.99 7.81
N PHE A 221 -19.00 -15.51 6.62
CA PHE A 221 -18.91 -16.94 6.35
C PHE A 221 -17.48 -17.48 6.44
N ALA A 222 -16.48 -16.70 6.00
CA ALA A 222 -15.07 -17.06 6.08
C ALA A 222 -14.57 -17.11 7.54
N HIS A 223 -15.06 -16.23 8.42
CA HIS A 223 -14.75 -16.24 9.86
C HIS A 223 -15.26 -17.51 10.55
N GLN A 224 -16.47 -17.98 10.20
CA GLN A 224 -17.07 -19.21 10.76
C GLN A 224 -16.38 -20.52 10.31
N LEU A 225 -15.37 -20.47 9.44
CA LEU A 225 -14.64 -21.67 9.01
C LEU A 225 -13.83 -22.28 10.17
N PRO A 226 -13.74 -23.63 10.26
CA PRO A 226 -13.12 -24.32 11.37
C PRO A 226 -11.63 -23.98 11.50
N VAL A 227 -11.14 -23.88 12.75
CA VAL A 227 -9.79 -23.39 13.08
C VAL A 227 -8.65 -24.14 12.34
N TRP A 228 -8.81 -25.44 12.05
CA TRP A 228 -7.82 -26.20 11.28
C TRP A 228 -7.69 -25.70 9.84
N LEU A 229 -8.81 -25.32 9.22
CA LEU A 229 -8.83 -24.76 7.86
C LEU A 229 -8.21 -23.36 7.88
N GLN A 230 -8.52 -22.54 8.90
CA GLN A 230 -7.88 -21.23 9.10
C GLN A 230 -6.35 -21.34 9.25
N LYS A 231 -5.86 -22.30 10.03
CA LYS A 231 -4.43 -22.61 10.16
C LYS A 231 -3.83 -23.02 8.81
N SER A 232 -4.50 -23.88 8.06
CA SER A 232 -4.04 -24.29 6.72
C SER A 232 -4.02 -23.11 5.74
N SER A 233 -4.97 -22.17 5.84
CA SER A 233 -5.00 -20.95 5.04
C SER A 233 -3.86 -20.00 5.40
N VAL A 234 -3.47 -19.86 6.68
CA VAL A 234 -2.28 -19.09 7.07
C VAL A 234 -1.00 -19.72 6.50
N VAL A 235 -0.88 -21.05 6.52
CA VAL A 235 0.23 -21.77 5.87
C VAL A 235 0.23 -21.52 4.36
N ALA A 236 -0.93 -21.57 3.70
CA ALA A 236 -1.06 -21.27 2.28
C ALA A 236 -0.66 -19.82 1.95
N VAL A 237 -1.04 -18.84 2.79
CA VAL A 237 -0.59 -17.44 2.67
C VAL A 237 0.94 -17.37 2.72
N TYR A 238 1.60 -17.98 3.70
CA TYR A 238 3.08 -17.98 3.76
C TYR A 238 3.73 -18.64 2.54
N VAL A 239 3.19 -19.76 2.05
CA VAL A 239 3.70 -20.43 0.85
C VAL A 239 3.54 -19.55 -0.39
N ILE A 240 2.37 -18.94 -0.59
CA ILE A 240 2.07 -18.09 -1.76
C ILE A 240 2.81 -16.76 -1.70
N GLU A 241 3.04 -16.17 -0.53
CA GLU A 241 3.70 -14.87 -0.38
C GLU A 241 5.23 -14.96 -0.24
N ILE A 242 5.80 -16.04 0.33
CA ILE A 242 7.26 -16.14 0.57
C ILE A 242 7.94 -17.09 -0.42
N ALA A 243 7.40 -18.31 -0.60
CA ALA A 243 8.08 -19.34 -1.38
C ALA A 243 7.75 -19.30 -2.89
N VAL A 244 6.47 -19.11 -3.24
CA VAL A 244 6.00 -19.05 -4.63
C VAL A 244 6.61 -17.89 -5.44
N PRO A 245 6.91 -16.69 -4.90
CA PRO A 245 7.52 -15.61 -5.69
C PRO A 245 8.91 -15.94 -6.25
N LEU A 246 9.64 -16.89 -5.65
CA LEU A 246 10.89 -17.41 -6.21
C LEU A 246 10.69 -18.04 -7.59
N LEU A 247 9.51 -18.65 -7.82
CA LEU A 247 9.14 -19.26 -9.09
C LEU A 247 8.84 -18.24 -10.19
N PHE A 248 8.68 -16.95 -9.88
CA PHE A 248 8.46 -15.91 -10.89
C PHE A 248 9.63 -15.82 -11.87
N PHE A 249 10.86 -15.99 -11.37
CA PHE A 249 12.09 -15.97 -12.17
C PHE A 249 12.47 -17.34 -12.75
N ALA A 250 11.66 -18.38 -12.52
CA ALA A 250 11.95 -19.72 -13.05
C ALA A 250 11.93 -19.73 -14.59
N PRO A 251 12.94 -20.32 -15.26
CA PRO A 251 12.94 -20.45 -16.72
C PRO A 251 11.82 -21.41 -17.20
N VAL A 252 11.42 -22.38 -16.36
CA VAL A 252 10.37 -23.35 -16.64
C VAL A 252 8.99 -22.67 -16.62
N ARG A 253 8.36 -22.60 -17.79
CA ARG A 253 7.01 -22.03 -18.00
C ARG A 253 5.96 -22.52 -16.98
N ARG A 254 5.88 -23.84 -16.74
CA ARG A 254 4.82 -24.42 -15.90
C ARG A 254 4.89 -23.92 -14.46
N LEU A 255 6.10 -23.68 -13.94
CA LEU A 255 6.30 -23.10 -12.62
C LEU A 255 5.84 -21.63 -12.55
N ARG A 256 6.08 -20.83 -13.60
CA ARG A 256 5.52 -19.46 -13.70
C ARG A 256 4.00 -19.44 -13.78
N LEU A 257 3.40 -20.38 -14.52
CA LEU A 257 1.94 -20.51 -14.62
C LEU A 257 1.32 -20.98 -13.30
N PHE A 258 1.91 -21.95 -12.61
CA PHE A 258 1.51 -22.35 -11.26
C PHE A 258 1.56 -21.15 -10.31
N ALA A 259 2.67 -20.41 -10.31
CA ALA A 259 2.82 -19.20 -9.50
C ALA A 259 1.76 -18.15 -9.83
N PHE A 260 1.46 -17.92 -11.11
CA PHE A 260 0.37 -17.05 -11.56
C PHE A 260 -0.99 -17.48 -10.97
N TYR A 261 -1.38 -18.75 -11.10
CA TYR A 261 -2.67 -19.22 -10.59
C TYR A 261 -2.74 -19.13 -9.05
N CYS A 262 -1.65 -19.41 -8.33
CA CYS A 262 -1.57 -19.21 -6.88
C CYS A 262 -1.77 -17.75 -6.47
N GLN A 263 -1.13 -16.81 -7.16
CA GLN A 263 -1.32 -15.38 -6.88
C GLN A 263 -2.74 -14.92 -7.22
N VAL A 264 -3.28 -15.30 -8.37
CA VAL A 264 -4.65 -14.95 -8.77
C VAL A 264 -5.67 -15.50 -7.78
N LEU A 265 -5.52 -16.75 -7.32
CA LEU A 265 -6.38 -17.35 -6.31
C LEU A 265 -6.35 -16.55 -5.00
N LEU A 266 -5.15 -16.21 -4.50
CA LEU A 266 -5.00 -15.39 -3.30
C LEU A 266 -5.69 -14.02 -3.45
N GLN A 267 -5.42 -13.29 -4.54
CA GLN A 267 -6.02 -11.97 -4.77
C GLN A 267 -7.55 -12.04 -4.92
N VAL A 268 -8.09 -13.07 -5.58
CA VAL A 268 -9.55 -13.28 -5.69
C VAL A 268 -10.17 -13.57 -4.33
N LEU A 269 -9.55 -14.41 -3.50
CA LEU A 269 -10.05 -14.67 -2.15
C LEU A 269 -10.05 -13.40 -1.29
N ILE A 270 -8.99 -12.59 -1.34
CA ILE A 270 -8.91 -11.31 -0.62
C ILE A 270 -9.99 -10.32 -1.12
N ILE A 271 -10.25 -10.23 -2.44
CA ILE A 271 -11.36 -9.42 -2.99
C ILE A 271 -12.71 -9.91 -2.47
N LEU A 272 -12.92 -11.23 -2.43
CA LEU A 272 -14.19 -11.79 -1.97
C LEU A 272 -14.43 -11.47 -0.50
N THR A 273 -13.41 -11.49 0.36
CA THR A 273 -13.58 -11.29 1.81
C THR A 273 -13.39 -9.85 2.30
N GLY A 274 -12.81 -8.92 1.52
CA GLY A 274 -12.52 -7.57 2.00
C GLY A 274 -12.43 -6.48 0.94
N ASN A 275 -12.86 -5.26 1.29
CA ASN A 275 -12.94 -4.12 0.38
C ASN A 275 -11.62 -3.32 0.29
N TYR A 276 -10.60 -3.92 -0.34
CA TYR A 276 -9.26 -3.33 -0.52
C TYR A 276 -9.12 -2.38 -1.72
N ASN A 277 -10.18 -1.63 -2.03
CA ASN A 277 -10.21 -0.66 -3.12
C ASN A 277 -9.71 -1.30 -4.45
N PHE A 278 -8.68 -0.75 -5.09
CA PHE A 278 -8.06 -1.28 -6.30
C PHE A 278 -6.75 -2.06 -6.05
N PHE A 279 -6.31 -2.25 -4.80
CA PHE A 279 -5.03 -2.90 -4.48
C PHE A 279 -4.89 -4.28 -5.12
N ASN A 280 -5.87 -5.16 -4.87
CA ASN A 280 -5.88 -6.53 -5.39
C ASN A 280 -6.00 -6.55 -6.93
N LEU A 281 -6.69 -5.57 -7.52
CA LEU A 281 -6.82 -5.42 -8.97
C LEU A 281 -5.49 -5.03 -9.61
N LEU A 282 -4.72 -4.12 -9.00
CA LEU A 282 -3.34 -3.82 -9.43
C LEU A 282 -2.47 -5.07 -9.34
N THR A 283 -2.54 -5.84 -8.24
CA THR A 283 -1.76 -7.08 -8.09
C THR A 283 -2.14 -8.13 -9.14
N LEU A 284 -3.43 -8.27 -9.49
CA LEU A 284 -3.87 -9.12 -10.61
C LEU A 284 -3.32 -8.66 -11.97
N VAL A 285 -3.25 -7.34 -12.21
CA VAL A 285 -2.61 -6.80 -13.43
C VAL A 285 -1.09 -7.07 -13.41
N LEU A 286 -0.41 -6.94 -12.26
CA LEU A 286 1.00 -7.31 -12.12
C LEU A 286 1.25 -8.79 -12.42
N CYS A 287 0.34 -9.68 -12.01
CA CYS A 287 0.42 -11.12 -12.29
C CYS A 287 0.47 -11.44 -13.79
N THR A 288 -0.06 -10.58 -14.67
CA THR A 288 0.04 -10.78 -16.13
C THR A 288 1.49 -10.83 -16.64
N SER A 289 2.47 -10.30 -15.89
CA SER A 289 3.91 -10.42 -16.19
C SER A 289 4.49 -11.84 -16.10
N LEU A 290 3.72 -12.78 -15.52
CA LEU A 290 4.05 -14.20 -15.42
C LEU A 290 3.50 -15.03 -16.60
N LEU A 291 2.55 -14.48 -17.36
CA LEU A 291 1.89 -15.17 -18.47
C LEU A 291 2.74 -15.15 -19.75
N ASP A 292 2.77 -16.28 -20.44
CA ASP A 292 3.37 -16.45 -21.77
C ASP A 292 2.32 -16.24 -22.88
N GLU A 293 2.76 -15.76 -24.05
CA GLU A 293 1.88 -15.38 -25.18
C GLU A 293 0.96 -16.51 -25.66
N GLU A 294 1.44 -17.76 -25.64
CA GLU A 294 0.64 -18.93 -26.03
C GLU A 294 -0.53 -19.21 -25.07
N HIS A 295 -0.34 -18.97 -23.77
CA HIS A 295 -1.38 -19.22 -22.76
C HIS A 295 -2.48 -18.15 -22.87
N VAL A 296 -2.04 -16.92 -23.13
CA VAL A 296 -2.92 -15.77 -23.39
C VAL A 296 -3.66 -15.92 -24.73
N GLY A 297 -3.01 -16.44 -25.77
CA GLY A 297 -3.64 -16.78 -27.04
C GLY A 297 -4.70 -17.89 -26.91
N PHE A 298 -4.46 -18.87 -26.03
CA PHE A 298 -5.44 -19.89 -25.67
C PHE A 298 -6.67 -19.28 -24.97
N TRP A 299 -6.49 -18.40 -23.98
CA TRP A 299 -7.59 -17.69 -23.31
C TRP A 299 -8.40 -16.81 -24.27
N LEU A 300 -7.74 -16.05 -25.14
CA LEU A 300 -8.40 -15.24 -26.18
C LEU A 300 -9.04 -16.07 -27.32
N ARG A 301 -8.96 -17.41 -27.27
CA ARG A 301 -9.51 -18.31 -28.29
C ARG A 301 -8.96 -18.02 -29.71
N ARG A 302 -7.83 -17.31 -29.84
CA ARG A 302 -7.15 -17.06 -31.11
C ARG A 302 -6.66 -18.40 -31.64
N GLY A 303 -7.11 -18.76 -32.84
CA GLY A 303 -7.07 -20.14 -33.34
C GLY A 303 -5.69 -20.80 -33.24
N LYS A 304 -5.63 -22.02 -32.70
CA LYS A 304 -4.43 -22.85 -32.68
C LYS A 304 -3.90 -23.00 -34.11
N ARG A 305 -2.70 -22.50 -34.41
CA ARG A 305 -1.92 -23.07 -35.52
C ARG A 305 -1.60 -24.52 -35.14
N LYS A 306 -1.73 -25.44 -36.10
CA LYS A 306 -1.47 -26.87 -35.90
C LYS A 306 -0.10 -27.03 -35.25
N PRO A 307 0.05 -27.82 -34.16
CA PRO A 307 1.37 -28.10 -33.64
C PRO A 307 2.21 -28.73 -34.76
N ALA A 308 3.43 -28.22 -34.95
CA ALA A 308 4.41 -28.92 -35.76
C ALA A 308 4.54 -30.34 -35.20
N ARG A 309 4.64 -31.34 -36.09
CA ARG A 309 4.56 -32.78 -35.76
C ARG A 309 5.29 -33.10 -34.46
N ALA A 310 4.65 -33.90 -33.60
CA ALA A 310 5.23 -34.35 -32.35
C ALA A 310 6.55 -35.10 -32.61
N CYS A 311 7.66 -34.37 -32.51
CA CYS A 311 8.99 -34.93 -32.41
C CYS A 311 9.05 -35.80 -31.14
N PRO A 312 9.80 -36.92 -31.11
CA PRO A 312 9.90 -37.75 -29.92
C PRO A 312 10.35 -36.91 -28.72
N ARG A 313 9.94 -37.31 -27.50
CA ARG A 313 10.16 -36.58 -26.25
C ARG A 313 11.63 -36.19 -26.11
N SER A 314 11.95 -34.95 -26.45
CA SER A 314 13.31 -34.40 -26.33
C SER A 314 13.77 -34.45 -24.87
N LEU A 315 15.07 -34.65 -24.65
CA LEU A 315 15.69 -34.60 -23.32
C LEU A 315 15.30 -33.33 -22.54
N SER A 316 15.11 -32.20 -23.24
CA SER A 316 14.62 -30.94 -22.65
C SER A 316 13.21 -31.05 -22.05
N SER A 317 12.32 -31.86 -22.65
CA SER A 317 10.98 -32.12 -22.10
C SER A 317 10.99 -33.02 -20.86
N ILE A 318 11.99 -33.91 -20.75
CA ILE A 318 12.17 -34.77 -19.56
C ILE A 318 12.80 -33.94 -18.44
N PHE A 319 13.84 -33.16 -18.74
CA PHE A 319 14.50 -32.27 -17.80
C PHE A 319 13.56 -31.21 -17.21
N SER A 320 12.70 -30.62 -18.03
CA SER A 320 11.69 -29.65 -17.55
C SER A 320 10.61 -30.31 -16.68
N LEU A 321 10.19 -31.54 -16.96
CA LEU A 321 9.28 -32.31 -16.10
C LEU A 321 9.93 -32.68 -14.77
N LEU A 322 11.20 -33.12 -14.78
CA LEU A 322 11.94 -33.42 -13.55
C LEU A 322 12.17 -32.16 -12.70
N THR A 323 12.47 -31.03 -13.34
CA THR A 323 12.59 -29.73 -12.65
C THR A 323 11.25 -29.29 -12.05
N GLU A 324 10.14 -29.52 -12.76
CA GLU A 324 8.78 -29.23 -12.27
C GLU A 324 8.42 -30.08 -11.05
N LEU A 325 8.54 -31.41 -11.16
CA LEU A 325 8.26 -32.34 -10.06
C LEU A 325 9.20 -32.10 -8.86
N GLY A 326 10.48 -31.81 -9.12
CA GLY A 326 11.45 -31.44 -8.10
C GLY A 326 11.07 -30.15 -7.36
N ALA A 327 10.63 -29.12 -8.08
CA ALA A 327 10.18 -27.86 -7.47
C ALA A 327 8.91 -28.04 -6.62
N TYR A 328 7.91 -28.80 -7.10
CA TYR A 328 6.71 -29.10 -6.32
C TYR A 328 7.01 -29.98 -5.10
N GLY A 329 7.85 -31.01 -5.26
CA GLY A 329 8.30 -31.87 -4.16
C GLY A 329 9.09 -31.09 -3.11
N LEU A 330 9.99 -30.19 -3.51
CA LEU A 330 10.75 -29.31 -2.63
C LEU A 330 9.82 -28.33 -1.87
N LEU A 331 8.85 -27.74 -2.57
CA LEU A 331 7.85 -26.84 -1.96
C LEU A 331 7.01 -27.58 -0.92
N ALA A 332 6.50 -28.76 -1.25
CA ALA A 332 5.72 -29.60 -0.33
C ALA A 332 6.55 -30.07 0.87
N TYR A 333 7.79 -30.54 0.64
CA TYR A 333 8.71 -30.97 1.68
C TYR A 333 9.03 -29.85 2.67
N TRP A 334 9.45 -28.68 2.19
CA TRP A 334 9.74 -27.54 3.08
C TRP A 334 8.48 -26.99 3.76
N THR A 335 7.31 -27.04 3.11
CA THR A 335 6.06 -26.67 3.79
C THR A 335 5.76 -27.63 4.96
N ALA A 336 5.90 -28.94 4.74
CA ALA A 336 5.69 -29.94 5.79
C ALA A 336 6.70 -29.82 6.94
N GLN A 337 7.97 -29.53 6.64
CA GLN A 337 9.02 -29.30 7.64
C GLN A 337 8.81 -28.00 8.42
N CYS A 338 8.65 -26.86 7.73
CA CYS A 338 8.53 -25.55 8.36
C CYS A 338 7.26 -25.38 9.21
N PHE A 339 6.17 -26.06 8.86
CA PHE A 339 4.87 -25.96 9.53
C PHE A 339 4.44 -27.24 10.27
N GLY A 340 5.35 -28.21 10.45
CA GLY A 340 5.19 -29.35 11.34
C GLY A 340 3.88 -30.12 11.13
N LEU A 341 3.63 -30.58 9.90
CA LEU A 341 2.34 -31.17 9.51
C LEU A 341 2.04 -32.47 10.30
N GLY A 342 1.11 -32.38 11.24
CA GLY A 342 0.56 -33.51 11.98
C GLY A 342 -0.84 -33.87 11.50
N ILE A 343 -1.12 -35.16 11.29
CA ILE A 343 -2.46 -35.66 11.00
C ILE A 343 -3.00 -36.34 12.27
N ASN A 344 -4.00 -35.72 12.89
CA ASN A 344 -4.70 -36.30 14.03
C ASN A 344 -5.78 -37.25 13.51
N TRP A 345 -5.42 -38.53 13.34
CA TRP A 345 -6.28 -39.55 12.71
C TRP A 345 -7.59 -39.81 13.46
N GLU A 346 -7.60 -39.68 14.79
CA GLU A 346 -8.81 -39.86 15.61
C GLU A 346 -9.85 -38.78 15.31
N LYS A 347 -9.41 -37.52 15.21
CA LYS A 347 -10.29 -36.37 14.96
C LYS A 347 -10.46 -36.04 13.48
N LYS A 348 -9.65 -36.64 12.60
CA LYS A 348 -9.49 -36.31 11.17
C LYS A 348 -9.15 -34.82 10.95
N ILE A 349 -8.36 -34.25 11.86
CA ILE A 349 -7.95 -32.83 11.84
C ILE A 349 -6.49 -32.71 11.43
N LEU A 350 -6.18 -31.71 10.60
CA LEU A 350 -4.82 -31.29 10.30
C LEU A 350 -4.31 -30.34 11.38
N GLU A 351 -3.21 -30.71 12.02
CA GLU A 351 -2.51 -29.89 13.00
C GLU A 351 -1.26 -29.29 12.35
N PHE A 352 -1.11 -27.97 12.48
CA PHE A 352 0.03 -27.21 11.98
C PHE A 352 0.66 -26.42 13.12
N LYS A 353 1.99 -26.37 13.14
CA LYS A 353 2.78 -25.59 14.10
C LYS A 353 4.08 -25.15 13.45
N ILE A 354 4.44 -23.88 13.58
CA ILE A 354 5.75 -23.40 13.10
C ILE A 354 6.87 -24.15 13.82
N ALA A 355 7.73 -24.81 13.05
CA ALA A 355 8.80 -25.69 13.53
C ALA A 355 10.16 -24.99 13.72
N PHE A 356 10.26 -23.73 13.29
CA PHE A 356 11.44 -22.89 13.42
C PHE A 356 11.23 -21.76 14.44
N THR A 357 12.32 -21.21 14.97
CA THR A 357 12.31 -20.07 15.89
C THR A 357 12.44 -18.74 15.15
N TYR A 358 12.09 -17.64 15.84
CA TYR A 358 12.28 -16.29 15.32
C TYR A 358 13.74 -15.97 14.95
N HIS A 359 14.71 -16.49 15.73
CA HIS A 359 16.14 -16.27 15.47
C HIS A 359 16.61 -17.01 14.22
N GLU A 360 16.21 -18.28 14.04
CA GLU A 360 16.48 -19.05 12.82
C GLU A 360 15.85 -18.39 11.60
N PHE A 361 14.62 -17.87 11.72
CA PHE A 361 13.95 -17.13 10.63
C PHE A 361 14.70 -15.86 10.23
N LEU A 362 15.15 -15.04 11.20
CA LEU A 362 15.96 -13.86 10.88
C LEU A 362 17.32 -14.24 10.27
N GLN A 363 17.96 -15.29 10.77
CA GLN A 363 19.22 -15.78 10.20
C GLN A 363 19.02 -16.27 8.76
N TRP A 364 17.96 -17.02 8.49
CA TRP A 364 17.55 -17.42 7.14
C TRP A 364 17.29 -16.20 6.24
N LEU A 365 16.53 -15.22 6.72
CA LEU A 365 16.21 -14.01 5.95
C LEU A 365 17.49 -13.24 5.59
N LYS A 366 18.41 -13.09 6.55
CA LYS A 366 19.73 -12.47 6.34
C LYS A 366 20.61 -13.25 5.37
N THR A 367 20.59 -14.59 5.38
CA THR A 367 21.35 -15.39 4.41
C THR A 367 20.71 -15.40 3.02
N VAL A 368 19.39 -15.25 2.91
CA VAL A 368 18.64 -15.32 1.64
C VAL A 368 18.51 -13.96 0.94
N THR A 369 18.43 -12.84 1.67
CA THR A 369 18.19 -11.50 1.07
C THR A 369 19.22 -11.13 0.00
N LEU A 370 20.52 -11.31 0.25
CA LEU A 370 21.56 -11.01 -0.74
C LEU A 370 21.52 -11.97 -1.95
N PRO A 371 21.41 -13.31 -1.81
CA PRO A 371 21.13 -14.22 -2.92
C PRO A 371 19.89 -13.86 -3.76
N LEU A 372 18.82 -13.35 -3.16
CA LEU A 372 17.64 -12.89 -3.92
C LEU A 372 17.94 -11.66 -4.80
N ILE A 373 18.74 -10.72 -4.29
CA ILE A 373 19.22 -9.59 -5.08
C ILE A 373 20.09 -10.08 -6.25
N TRP A 374 21.00 -11.04 -6.01
CA TRP A 374 21.81 -11.64 -7.06
C TRP A 374 20.99 -12.45 -8.09
N LEU A 375 19.96 -13.18 -7.65
CA LEU A 375 19.02 -13.89 -8.53
C LEU A 375 18.25 -12.89 -9.42
N GLY A 376 17.77 -11.79 -8.83
CA GLY A 376 17.14 -10.69 -9.55
C GLY A 376 18.09 -10.08 -10.59
N LEU A 377 19.31 -9.72 -10.18
CA LEU A 377 20.31 -9.14 -11.07
C LEU A 377 20.70 -10.09 -12.21
N ALA A 378 20.95 -11.36 -11.92
CA ALA A 378 21.26 -12.37 -12.94
C ALA A 378 20.10 -12.55 -13.94
N SER A 379 18.85 -12.55 -13.44
CA SER A 379 17.65 -12.61 -14.29
C SER A 379 17.50 -11.37 -15.17
N LEU A 380 17.74 -10.17 -14.63
CA LEU A 380 17.71 -8.91 -15.39
C LEU A 380 18.82 -8.88 -16.46
N VAL A 381 20.05 -9.22 -16.11
CA VAL A 381 21.18 -9.29 -17.04
C VAL A 381 20.90 -10.28 -18.17
N TRP A 382 20.31 -11.44 -17.87
CA TRP A 382 19.90 -12.40 -18.89
C TRP A 382 18.87 -11.84 -19.86
N GLU A 383 17.84 -11.14 -19.38
CA GLU A 383 16.84 -10.49 -20.24
C GLU A 383 17.43 -9.34 -21.06
N VAL A 384 18.31 -8.52 -20.46
CA VAL A 384 19.01 -7.43 -21.16
C VAL A 384 19.89 -7.97 -22.29
N LEU A 385 20.68 -9.01 -22.05
CA LEU A 385 21.52 -9.66 -23.06
C LEU A 385 20.67 -10.36 -24.14
N SER A 386 19.58 -11.02 -23.75
CA SER A 386 18.63 -11.64 -24.68
C SER A 386 17.96 -10.60 -25.60
N ALA A 387 17.57 -9.45 -25.05
CA ALA A 387 17.02 -8.32 -25.79
C ALA A 387 18.07 -7.63 -26.69
N MET A 388 19.32 -7.54 -26.25
CA MET A 388 20.45 -7.04 -27.04
C MET A 388 20.64 -7.89 -28.30
N TYR A 389 20.70 -9.21 -28.13
CA TYR A 389 20.85 -10.17 -29.24
C TYR A 389 19.68 -10.04 -30.24
N ARG A 390 18.43 -10.03 -29.76
CA ARG A 390 17.24 -9.82 -30.60
C ARG A 390 17.29 -8.51 -31.37
N SER A 391 17.76 -7.42 -30.74
CA SER A 391 17.91 -6.10 -31.36
C SER A 391 19.00 -6.11 -32.44
N ALA A 392 20.12 -6.81 -32.20
CA ALA A 392 21.22 -6.95 -33.15
C ALA A 392 20.87 -7.80 -34.38
N CYS A 393 19.88 -8.70 -34.27
CA CYS A 393 19.35 -9.54 -35.36
C CYS A 393 18.29 -8.84 -36.25
N VAL A 394 17.91 -7.60 -35.96
CA VAL A 394 16.96 -6.83 -36.81
C VAL A 394 17.58 -6.57 -38.19
N ARG A 395 16.79 -6.80 -39.25
CA ARG A 395 17.22 -6.58 -40.65
C ARG A 395 17.18 -5.09 -41.01
N GLY A 396 18.23 -4.62 -41.69
CA GLY A 396 18.38 -3.24 -42.16
C GLY A 396 19.12 -2.34 -41.16
N PHE A 397 20.09 -1.57 -41.64
CA PHE A 397 21.02 -0.79 -40.80
C PHE A 397 20.32 0.23 -39.90
N ALA A 398 19.46 1.09 -40.47
CA ALA A 398 18.74 2.12 -39.71
C ALA A 398 17.80 1.53 -38.63
N TRP A 399 17.08 0.44 -38.96
CA TRP A 399 16.20 -0.25 -38.00
C TRP A 399 16.97 -0.96 -36.90
N LYS A 400 18.14 -1.54 -37.21
CA LYS A 400 19.04 -2.11 -36.22
C LYS A 400 19.60 -1.03 -35.28
N LEU A 401 20.09 0.09 -35.81
CA LEU A 401 20.58 1.21 -35.01
C LEU A 401 19.49 1.75 -34.07
N TRP A 402 18.28 1.97 -34.59
CA TRP A 402 17.14 2.41 -33.79
C TRP A 402 16.72 1.39 -32.71
N ALA A 403 16.66 0.09 -33.05
CA ALA A 403 16.33 -0.95 -32.09
C ALA A 403 17.38 -1.07 -30.97
N VAL A 404 18.67 -0.96 -31.30
CA VAL A 404 19.77 -0.95 -30.34
C VAL A 404 19.73 0.31 -29.45
N LEU A 405 19.44 1.49 -30.02
CA LEU A 405 19.28 2.71 -29.22
C LEU A 405 18.11 2.61 -28.24
N GLN A 406 16.95 2.12 -28.69
CA GLN A 406 15.79 1.90 -27.82
C GLN A 406 16.07 0.85 -26.73
N TRP A 407 16.77 -0.23 -27.07
CA TRP A 407 17.23 -1.24 -26.10
C TRP A 407 18.17 -0.63 -25.06
N ALA A 408 19.16 0.17 -25.48
CA ALA A 408 20.14 0.77 -24.58
C ALA A 408 19.49 1.72 -23.56
N VAL A 409 18.59 2.59 -24.01
CA VAL A 409 17.84 3.51 -23.12
C VAL A 409 16.99 2.73 -22.11
N LEU A 410 16.27 1.71 -22.54
CA LEU A 410 15.42 0.91 -21.65
C LEU A 410 16.20 -0.02 -20.73
N ALA A 411 17.37 -0.53 -21.16
CA ALA A 411 18.28 -1.29 -20.30
C ALA A 411 18.88 -0.42 -19.19
N VAL A 412 19.31 0.81 -19.52
CA VAL A 412 19.77 1.79 -18.51
C VAL A 412 18.64 2.15 -17.54
N ALA A 413 17.44 2.43 -18.04
CA ALA A 413 16.27 2.71 -17.20
C ALA A 413 15.92 1.52 -16.28
N ALA A 414 16.00 0.28 -16.78
CA ALA A 414 15.72 -0.91 -15.99
C ALA A 414 16.79 -1.20 -14.94
N LEU A 415 18.07 -1.03 -15.26
CA LEU A 415 19.17 -1.14 -14.30
C LEU A 415 19.08 -0.06 -13.21
N GLY A 416 18.73 1.18 -13.58
CA GLY A 416 18.49 2.27 -12.64
C GLY A 416 17.32 1.99 -11.70
N MET A 417 16.15 1.59 -12.26
CA MET A 417 14.97 1.20 -11.49
C MET A 417 15.25 0.02 -10.54
N PHE A 418 15.99 -0.99 -11.00
CA PHE A 418 16.43 -2.09 -10.16
C PHE A 418 17.32 -1.59 -9.01
N ALA A 419 18.34 -0.79 -9.30
CA ALA A 419 19.29 -0.29 -8.31
C ALA A 419 18.63 0.55 -7.20
N ILE A 420 17.73 1.49 -7.54
CA ILE A 420 16.99 2.27 -6.52
C ILE A 420 15.99 1.40 -5.75
N SER A 421 15.44 0.34 -6.36
CA SER A 421 14.49 -0.56 -5.70
C SER A 421 15.08 -1.46 -4.63
N LEU A 422 16.41 -1.63 -4.61
CA LEU A 422 17.09 -2.43 -3.60
C LEU A 422 16.97 -1.81 -2.20
N VAL A 423 16.96 -0.48 -2.10
CA VAL A 423 16.87 0.24 -0.82
C VAL A 423 15.57 -0.14 -0.08
N PRO A 424 14.35 0.14 -0.58
CA PRO A 424 13.12 -0.24 0.11
C PRO A 424 12.88 -1.76 0.17
N PHE A 425 13.47 -2.56 -0.73
CA PHE A 425 13.43 -4.02 -0.62
C PHE A 425 14.22 -4.53 0.59
N THR A 426 15.38 -3.94 0.89
CA THR A 426 16.21 -4.34 2.02
C THR A 426 15.75 -3.78 3.36
N TYR A 427 14.75 -2.90 3.43
CA TYR A 427 14.16 -2.47 4.72
C TYR A 427 13.62 -3.64 5.56
N ILE A 428 13.28 -4.77 4.91
CA ILE A 428 12.86 -6.02 5.54
C ILE A 428 13.98 -6.62 6.43
N GLU A 429 15.26 -6.34 6.13
CA GLU A 429 16.43 -6.82 6.89
C GLU A 429 17.50 -5.71 6.96
N HIS A 430 17.56 -5.02 8.11
CA HIS A 430 18.29 -3.77 8.27
C HIS A 430 19.82 -3.88 8.07
N GLU A 431 20.48 -5.01 8.33
CA GLU A 431 21.91 -5.15 8.07
C GLU A 431 22.22 -5.15 6.57
N SER A 432 21.42 -5.83 5.75
CA SER A 432 21.57 -5.86 4.30
C SER A 432 21.40 -4.47 3.68
N ASN A 433 20.49 -3.65 4.21
CA ASN A 433 20.31 -2.26 3.79
C ASN A 433 21.58 -1.41 4.01
N GLY A 434 22.27 -1.60 5.14
CA GLY A 434 23.56 -0.97 5.43
C GLY A 434 24.74 -1.48 4.60
N ARG A 435 24.60 -2.63 3.93
CA ARG A 435 25.61 -3.21 3.02
C ARG A 435 25.42 -2.80 1.55
N LEU A 436 24.32 -2.12 1.21
CA LEU A 436 24.10 -1.59 -0.14
C LEU A 436 25.12 -0.48 -0.46
N TRP A 437 25.41 -0.33 -1.75
CA TRP A 437 26.29 0.74 -2.22
C TRP A 437 25.71 2.12 -1.89
N ALA A 438 26.53 3.02 -1.37
CA ALA A 438 26.11 4.37 -0.98
C ALA A 438 25.46 5.18 -2.12
N GLY A 439 25.86 4.92 -3.37
CA GLY A 439 25.23 5.52 -4.55
C GLY A 439 23.76 5.09 -4.73
N SER A 440 23.37 3.86 -4.35
CA SER A 440 21.98 3.42 -4.39
C SER A 440 21.09 4.20 -3.42
N HIS A 441 21.60 4.51 -2.22
CA HIS A 441 20.92 5.36 -1.25
C HIS A 441 20.76 6.79 -1.76
N GLN A 442 21.84 7.42 -2.24
CA GLN A 442 21.80 8.78 -2.80
C GLN A 442 20.84 8.89 -4.00
N LEU A 443 20.82 7.88 -4.89
CA LEU A 443 19.89 7.82 -6.01
C LEU A 443 18.44 7.61 -5.55
N PHE A 444 18.20 6.81 -4.52
CA PHE A 444 16.88 6.63 -3.93
C PHE A 444 16.37 7.92 -3.27
N ASP A 445 17.16 8.57 -2.42
CA ASP A 445 16.81 9.81 -1.74
C ASP A 445 16.48 10.95 -2.73
N ALA A 446 17.20 11.00 -3.86
CA ALA A 446 16.94 11.95 -4.93
C ALA A 446 15.60 11.73 -5.66
N VAL A 447 15.04 10.51 -5.62
CA VAL A 447 13.81 10.15 -6.36
C VAL A 447 12.62 9.72 -5.49
N ASP A 448 12.79 9.51 -4.18
CA ASP A 448 11.74 9.13 -3.23
C ASP A 448 10.52 10.06 -3.34
N ARG A 449 10.74 11.39 -3.46
CA ARG A 449 9.66 12.37 -3.60
C ARG A 449 8.75 12.12 -4.80
N TYR A 450 9.24 11.47 -5.86
CA TYR A 450 8.46 11.11 -7.03
C TYR A 450 7.76 9.75 -6.91
N GLN A 451 7.99 8.99 -5.83
CA GLN A 451 7.41 7.66 -5.57
C GLN A 451 7.67 6.70 -6.75
N LEU A 452 8.92 6.66 -7.23
CA LEU A 452 9.34 5.72 -8.29
C LEU A 452 9.39 4.28 -7.76
N VAL A 453 9.83 4.09 -6.51
CA VAL A 453 9.85 2.79 -5.85
C VAL A 453 9.49 2.93 -4.37
N ASN A 454 8.68 2.00 -3.85
CA ASN A 454 8.15 2.03 -2.50
C ASN A 454 8.43 0.71 -1.74
N SER A 455 8.12 0.71 -0.44
CA SER A 455 8.10 -0.48 0.42
C SER A 455 6.65 -0.95 0.66
N TYR A 456 6.48 -2.24 0.97
CA TYR A 456 5.16 -2.90 1.06
C TYR A 456 5.09 -3.79 2.30
N GLY A 457 3.91 -3.90 2.93
CA GLY A 457 3.76 -4.72 4.13
C GLY A 457 2.54 -4.45 5.02
N LEU A 458 1.34 -4.41 4.43
CA LEU A 458 0.07 -4.27 5.16
C LEU A 458 -0.24 -5.51 6.03
N PHE A 459 -0.95 -5.33 7.15
CA PHE A 459 -1.35 -6.38 8.11
C PHE A 459 -0.17 -7.16 8.72
N ARG A 460 0.95 -6.45 8.95
CA ARG A 460 2.13 -7.02 9.61
C ARG A 460 1.79 -7.59 10.99
N ARG A 461 0.86 -6.97 11.72
CA ARG A 461 0.27 -7.46 12.98
C ARG A 461 -1.24 -7.57 12.80
N MET A 462 -1.86 -8.58 13.42
CA MET A 462 -3.32 -8.63 13.48
C MET A 462 -3.83 -7.66 14.54
N THR A 463 -4.83 -6.87 14.16
CA THR A 463 -5.59 -5.98 15.05
C THR A 463 -6.77 -6.74 15.66
N GLY A 464 -7.34 -6.18 16.74
CA GLY A 464 -8.55 -6.69 17.37
C GLY A 464 -8.44 -8.04 18.09
N VAL A 465 -7.24 -8.45 18.49
CA VAL A 465 -7.04 -9.66 19.31
C VAL A 465 -7.63 -9.41 20.71
N GLY A 466 -8.82 -9.96 20.97
CA GLY A 466 -9.62 -9.70 22.18
C GLY A 466 -10.81 -8.76 21.97
N GLY A 467 -11.13 -8.41 20.73
CA GLY A 467 -12.23 -7.52 20.35
C GLY A 467 -11.75 -6.45 19.37
N ARG A 468 -12.54 -6.18 18.33
CA ARG A 468 -12.25 -5.15 17.33
C ARG A 468 -12.43 -3.75 17.96
N PRO A 469 -11.37 -2.93 18.10
CA PRO A 469 -11.53 -1.56 18.58
C PRO A 469 -12.22 -0.72 17.50
N GLU A 470 -13.14 0.14 17.91
CA GLU A 470 -13.88 1.01 17.00
C GLU A 470 -14.08 2.40 17.61
N VAL A 471 -13.99 3.43 16.77
CA VAL A 471 -14.36 4.79 17.16
C VAL A 471 -15.87 4.95 16.91
N VAL A 472 -16.60 5.26 17.97
CA VAL A 472 -18.00 5.67 17.97
C VAL A 472 -18.02 7.19 18.13
N LEU A 473 -18.82 7.88 17.32
CA LEU A 473 -19.08 9.31 17.49
C LEU A 473 -20.54 9.48 17.82
N GLU A 474 -20.84 10.25 18.86
CA GLU A 474 -22.20 10.59 19.22
C GLU A 474 -22.39 12.10 19.10
N GLY A 475 -23.55 12.52 18.60
CA GLY A 475 -24.00 13.91 18.57
C GLY A 475 -25.16 14.15 19.52
N SER A 476 -25.29 15.37 20.03
CA SER A 476 -26.42 15.77 20.87
C SER A 476 -26.76 17.25 20.67
N PHE A 477 -28.03 17.54 20.38
CA PHE A 477 -28.56 18.90 20.26
C PHE A 477 -29.02 19.49 21.60
N ASP A 478 -29.45 18.64 22.54
CA ASP A 478 -29.96 19.02 23.87
C ASP A 478 -28.96 18.80 25.02
N LYS A 479 -27.81 18.18 24.72
CA LYS A 479 -26.77 17.71 25.66
C LYS A 479 -27.23 16.60 26.62
N GLN A 480 -28.41 16.01 26.40
CA GLN A 480 -29.00 14.97 27.24
C GLN A 480 -29.17 13.65 26.47
N ARG A 481 -29.63 13.72 25.23
CA ARG A 481 -29.76 12.59 24.32
C ARG A 481 -28.61 12.61 23.33
N TRP A 482 -27.77 11.60 23.43
CA TRP A 482 -26.66 11.35 22.52
C TRP A 482 -27.10 10.27 21.53
N THR A 483 -26.83 10.50 20.24
CA THR A 483 -27.15 9.57 19.15
C THR A 483 -25.89 9.29 18.35
N GLU A 484 -25.58 8.01 18.13
CA GLU A 484 -24.46 7.60 17.29
C GLU A 484 -24.61 8.14 15.85
N ILE A 485 -23.53 8.70 15.32
CA ILE A 485 -23.42 9.14 13.93
C ILE A 485 -22.90 7.93 13.14
N GLU A 486 -23.82 7.15 12.56
CA GLU A 486 -23.46 5.99 11.76
C GLU A 486 -22.69 6.38 10.48
N PHE A 487 -21.68 5.58 10.16
CA PHE A 487 -20.88 5.69 8.94
C PHE A 487 -21.40 4.71 7.87
N MET A 488 -21.34 5.11 6.59
CA MET A 488 -21.97 4.37 5.49
C MET A 488 -21.32 3.01 5.16
N TYR A 489 -20.02 2.84 5.42
CA TYR A 489 -19.28 1.65 4.98
C TYR A 489 -18.47 1.00 6.10
N LYS A 490 -18.00 1.78 7.08
CA LYS A 490 -17.40 1.30 8.32
C LYS A 490 -18.44 0.46 9.10
N PRO A 491 -18.12 -0.78 9.53
CA PRO A 491 -18.96 -1.53 10.46
C PRO A 491 -19.23 -0.78 11.77
N GLY A 492 -20.48 -0.83 12.22
CA GLY A 492 -20.94 -0.27 13.50
C GLY A 492 -22.18 -1.03 13.97
N ASN A 493 -23.29 -0.87 13.25
CA ASN A 493 -24.54 -1.58 13.52
C ASN A 493 -24.37 -3.11 13.40
N VAL A 494 -24.45 -3.82 14.53
CA VAL A 494 -24.26 -5.29 14.59
C VAL A 494 -25.38 -6.11 13.93
N SER A 495 -26.49 -5.47 13.55
CA SER A 495 -27.64 -6.12 12.91
C SER A 495 -27.58 -6.08 11.38
N THR A 496 -26.63 -5.33 10.78
CA THR A 496 -26.51 -5.17 9.33
C THR A 496 -25.37 -5.99 8.75
N ALA A 497 -25.56 -6.47 7.51
CA ALA A 497 -24.50 -7.18 6.79
C ALA A 497 -23.49 -6.17 6.22
N PRO A 498 -22.16 -6.43 6.29
CA PRO A 498 -21.15 -5.52 5.72
C PRO A 498 -21.33 -5.28 4.22
N PRO A 499 -21.12 -4.07 3.70
CA PRO A 499 -21.36 -3.76 2.29
C PRO A 499 -20.27 -4.29 1.34
N VAL A 500 -20.64 -4.47 0.08
CA VAL A 500 -19.68 -4.60 -1.03
C VAL A 500 -19.47 -3.20 -1.62
N VAL A 501 -18.29 -2.64 -1.39
CA VAL A 501 -17.97 -1.23 -1.68
C VAL A 501 -17.10 -1.09 -2.94
N ALA A 502 -16.30 -2.11 -3.25
CA ALA A 502 -15.42 -2.09 -4.41
C ALA A 502 -16.19 -1.81 -5.73
N PRO A 503 -15.72 -0.89 -6.59
CA PRO A 503 -14.41 -0.24 -6.59
C PRO A 503 -14.38 1.15 -5.93
N HIS A 504 -15.40 1.54 -5.15
CA HIS A 504 -15.33 2.78 -4.37
C HIS A 504 -14.35 2.63 -3.19
N GLN A 505 -13.75 3.76 -2.77
CA GLN A 505 -12.87 3.84 -1.62
C GLN A 505 -13.38 4.91 -0.65
N PRO A 506 -14.07 4.52 0.44
CA PRO A 506 -14.49 5.46 1.47
C PRO A 506 -13.27 5.79 2.35
N ARG A 507 -12.56 6.87 1.96
CA ARG A 507 -11.27 7.28 2.57
C ARG A 507 -11.42 7.68 4.05
N LEU A 508 -12.59 8.20 4.45
CA LEU A 508 -12.89 8.57 5.85
C LEU A 508 -13.11 7.31 6.72
N ASP A 509 -14.03 6.44 6.32
CA ASP A 509 -14.30 5.13 6.95
C ASP A 509 -13.01 4.31 7.12
N TRP A 510 -12.15 4.31 6.09
CA TRP A 510 -10.85 3.65 6.16
C TRP A 510 -9.89 4.27 7.19
N GLN A 511 -9.90 5.59 7.34
CA GLN A 511 -9.09 6.27 8.36
C GLN A 511 -9.66 6.10 9.78
N MET A 512 -10.98 5.97 9.95
CA MET A 512 -11.59 5.68 11.26
C MET A 512 -11.07 4.36 11.86
N TRP A 513 -10.88 3.33 11.04
CA TRP A 513 -10.26 2.07 11.48
C TRP A 513 -8.82 2.27 11.96
N PHE A 514 -8.02 3.11 11.30
CA PHE A 514 -6.66 3.44 11.76
C PHE A 514 -6.68 4.26 13.06
N ALA A 515 -7.59 5.23 13.18
CA ALA A 515 -7.76 6.03 14.40
C ALA A 515 -8.15 5.16 15.62
N ALA A 516 -8.95 4.10 15.41
CA ALA A 516 -9.34 3.17 16.46
C ALA A 516 -8.17 2.36 17.07
N LEU A 517 -7.02 2.27 16.39
CA LEU A 517 -5.86 1.49 16.84
C LEU A 517 -4.93 2.26 17.78
N GLY A 518 -5.11 3.58 17.90
CA GLY A 518 -4.18 4.48 18.58
C GLY A 518 -4.88 5.45 19.54
N GLN A 519 -4.13 6.40 20.07
CA GLN A 519 -4.71 7.53 20.83
C GLN A 519 -5.16 8.65 19.88
N HIS A 520 -6.13 9.47 20.28
CA HIS A 520 -6.63 10.60 19.49
C HIS A 520 -5.52 11.57 19.05
N THR A 521 -4.44 11.69 19.83
CA THR A 521 -3.24 12.48 19.53
C THR A 521 -2.45 11.98 18.31
N GLU A 522 -2.54 10.68 18.00
CA GLU A 522 -1.89 10.05 16.83
C GLU A 522 -2.67 10.31 15.53
N SER A 523 -3.93 10.76 15.63
CA SER A 523 -4.80 11.13 14.51
C SER A 523 -5.25 12.60 14.55
N PRO A 524 -4.36 13.60 14.34
CA PRO A 524 -4.74 15.03 14.40
C PRO A 524 -5.85 15.45 13.43
N TRP A 525 -6.03 14.70 12.34
CA TRP A 525 -7.13 14.89 11.40
C TRP A 525 -8.50 14.64 12.04
N PHE A 526 -8.58 13.76 13.04
CA PHE A 526 -9.80 13.43 13.77
C PHE A 526 -10.30 14.61 14.60
N THR A 527 -9.40 15.32 15.29
CA THR A 527 -9.75 16.56 16.01
C THR A 527 -10.28 17.62 15.05
N SER A 528 -9.70 17.74 13.85
CA SER A 528 -10.20 18.63 12.80
C SER A 528 -11.61 18.22 12.34
N PHE A 529 -11.85 16.92 12.15
CA PHE A 529 -13.16 16.36 11.78
C PHE A 529 -14.24 16.67 12.84
N VAL A 530 -13.99 16.35 14.11
CA VAL A 530 -14.92 16.67 15.22
C VAL A 530 -15.18 18.17 15.32
N TYR A 531 -14.15 19.01 15.14
CA TYR A 531 -14.32 20.47 15.12
C TYR A 531 -15.20 20.94 13.94
N ARG A 532 -15.11 20.33 12.76
CA ARG A 532 -16.00 20.63 11.63
C ARG A 532 -17.45 20.19 11.89
N LEU A 533 -17.67 19.03 12.49
CA LEU A 533 -19.01 18.58 12.89
C LEU A 533 -19.67 19.57 13.86
N LEU A 534 -18.92 20.05 14.87
CA LEU A 534 -19.39 21.04 15.83
C LEU A 534 -19.68 22.43 15.22
N GLN A 535 -19.19 22.73 14.02
CA GLN A 535 -19.53 23.98 13.31
C GLN A 535 -20.92 23.96 12.67
N GLY A 536 -21.55 22.78 12.52
CA GLY A 536 -22.95 22.67 12.10
C GLY A 536 -23.32 23.41 10.82
N LYS A 537 -22.44 23.42 9.80
CA LYS A 537 -22.74 24.03 8.50
C LYS A 537 -23.74 23.17 7.72
N ASP A 538 -24.79 23.81 7.21
CA ASP A 538 -25.96 23.16 6.57
C ASP A 538 -25.61 22.07 5.55
N ASP A 539 -26.48 21.06 5.47
CA ASP A 539 -26.28 19.74 4.84
C ASP A 539 -26.26 19.72 3.30
N GLY A 540 -25.53 20.64 2.67
CA GLY A 540 -25.24 20.59 1.23
C GLY A 540 -24.09 19.65 0.85
N GLU A 541 -23.06 19.52 1.70
CA GLU A 541 -21.76 18.91 1.34
C GLU A 541 -21.30 17.76 2.26
N TRP A 542 -21.99 17.51 3.38
CA TRP A 542 -21.73 16.40 4.32
C TRP A 542 -22.80 15.31 4.30
N GLY A 543 -23.96 15.59 3.70
CA GLY A 543 -25.17 14.78 3.75
C GLY A 543 -25.14 13.45 2.98
N GLN A 544 -24.27 12.52 3.37
CA GLN A 544 -24.52 11.08 3.24
C GLN A 544 -24.11 10.28 4.50
N THR A 545 -23.87 10.91 5.65
CA THR A 545 -23.94 10.20 6.95
C THR A 545 -25.40 10.14 7.40
N GLY A 546 -26.04 8.98 7.31
CA GLY A 546 -27.41 8.75 7.78
C GLY A 546 -28.50 9.35 6.89
N HIS A 547 -28.87 8.64 5.81
CA HIS A 547 -30.13 8.91 5.12
C HIS A 547 -31.26 8.04 5.70
N ASP A 548 -31.58 8.29 6.97
CA ASP A 548 -32.89 8.02 7.55
C ASP A 548 -33.19 9.14 8.56
N PRO A 549 -34.22 9.98 8.35
CA PRO A 549 -34.70 10.84 9.42
C PRO A 549 -35.19 9.97 10.57
N PRO A 550 -35.07 10.39 11.84
CA PRO A 550 -35.65 9.65 12.95
C PRO A 550 -37.15 9.42 12.68
N PRO A 551 -37.71 8.25 13.04
CA PRO A 551 -39.08 7.90 12.71
C PRO A 551 -40.05 9.02 13.14
N ALA A 552 -41.05 9.27 12.29
CA ALA A 552 -41.91 10.46 12.34
C ALA A 552 -42.70 10.68 13.64
N SER A 553 -42.61 9.76 14.61
CA SER A 553 -43.09 9.90 16.00
C SER A 553 -42.42 11.01 16.82
N CYS A 554 -41.35 11.65 16.32
CA CYS A 554 -40.67 12.75 17.01
C CYS A 554 -40.82 14.13 16.34
N GLN A 555 -41.73 14.28 15.38
CA GLN A 555 -42.06 15.60 14.83
C GLN A 555 -43.19 16.29 15.62
N GLN A 556 -42.89 17.53 16.05
CA GLN A 556 -43.85 18.66 16.16
C GLN A 556 -44.77 18.66 17.41
N PRO A 557 -45.27 19.85 17.87
CA PRO A 557 -45.48 21.07 17.08
C PRO A 557 -44.64 22.31 17.43
N HIS A 558 -44.42 23.11 16.38
CA HIS A 558 -44.05 24.51 16.47
C HIS A 558 -45.02 25.31 17.35
N VAL A 559 -44.48 26.26 18.12
CA VAL A 559 -45.27 27.36 18.69
C VAL A 559 -45.57 28.36 17.58
N THR A 560 -46.83 28.45 17.16
CA THR A 560 -47.35 29.60 16.41
C THR A 560 -48.46 30.25 17.21
N HIS A 561 -48.52 31.59 17.15
CA HIS A 561 -49.43 32.40 17.97
C HIS A 561 -50.89 32.30 17.48
N TRP A 562 -51.81 32.18 18.45
CA TRP A 562 -53.18 32.71 18.45
C TRP A 562 -54.21 32.25 17.40
N GLY A 563 -55.32 31.70 17.90
CA GLY A 563 -56.56 31.48 17.15
C GLY A 563 -57.46 30.49 17.90
N GLY A 564 -58.53 30.96 18.54
CA GLY A 564 -59.36 30.14 19.44
C GLY A 564 -60.57 29.46 18.77
N GLY A 565 -61.22 28.55 19.50
CA GLY A 565 -62.51 27.93 19.11
C GLY A 565 -62.54 26.43 19.40
N GLY A 566 -63.14 26.04 20.52
CA GLY A 566 -63.02 24.68 21.06
C GLY A 566 -64.00 23.61 20.54
N GLY A 567 -64.03 22.50 21.28
CA GLY A 567 -65.15 21.55 21.27
C GLY A 567 -64.79 20.09 21.00
N GLY A 568 -64.94 19.24 22.03
CA GLY A 568 -65.60 17.94 21.85
C GLY A 568 -64.77 16.66 21.65
N GLY A 569 -64.58 15.91 22.73
CA GLY A 569 -65.09 14.53 22.81
C GLY A 569 -64.24 13.32 22.34
N GLY A 570 -63.87 12.45 23.29
CA GLY A 570 -64.30 11.03 23.25
C GLY A 570 -63.32 9.91 22.84
N GLY A 571 -62.85 9.13 23.83
CA GLY A 571 -63.17 7.68 23.89
C GLY A 571 -62.17 6.59 23.43
N GLY A 572 -61.62 5.83 24.40
CA GLY A 572 -61.22 4.39 24.31
C GLY A 572 -59.97 4.01 23.47
N GLY A 573 -59.26 2.90 23.71
CA GLY A 573 -59.32 1.88 24.78
C GLY A 573 -58.53 0.58 24.42
N GLY A 574 -57.86 -0.07 25.39
CA GLY A 574 -57.08 -1.33 25.24
C GLY A 574 -55.66 -1.14 24.65
N GLY A 575 -54.57 -1.80 25.09
CA GLY A 575 -54.38 -3.03 25.89
C GLY A 575 -54.21 -4.26 24.98
N GLY A 576 -53.18 -5.10 25.05
CA GLY A 576 -51.94 -5.17 25.85
C GLY A 576 -51.23 -6.52 25.56
N GLY A 577 -49.97 -6.75 25.97
CA GLY A 577 -49.33 -8.08 25.83
C GLY A 577 -47.81 -8.10 25.76
N MET A 578 -47.15 -8.42 26.88
CA MET A 578 -45.72 -8.74 26.95
C MET A 578 -45.47 -10.25 26.80
N ALA A 579 -44.34 -10.65 26.21
CA ALA A 579 -43.62 -11.87 26.56
C ALA A 579 -42.12 -11.69 26.22
N ASN A 580 -41.23 -12.16 27.11
CA ASN A 580 -39.76 -12.08 26.96
C ASN A 580 -39.15 -13.45 27.40
N PRO A 581 -37.82 -13.69 27.46
CA PRO A 581 -37.21 -14.74 26.64
C PRO A 581 -36.59 -15.88 27.46
N THR A 582 -36.07 -16.91 26.77
CA THR A 582 -35.27 -17.99 27.39
C THR A 582 -33.83 -18.02 26.87
N ALA A 583 -32.88 -18.04 27.81
CA ALA A 583 -31.44 -17.96 27.55
C ALA A 583 -30.79 -19.32 27.24
N TRP A 584 -29.62 -19.28 26.58
CA TRP A 584 -28.64 -20.37 26.57
C TRP A 584 -27.26 -19.82 26.93
N SER A 585 -26.68 -20.36 28.02
CA SER A 585 -25.39 -19.94 28.55
C SER A 585 -24.28 -20.90 28.13
N GLY A 586 -23.27 -20.40 27.41
CA GLY A 586 -22.01 -21.11 27.12
C GLY A 586 -20.83 -20.36 27.73
N SER A 587 -20.07 -21.02 28.60
CA SER A 587 -18.95 -20.40 29.33
C SER A 587 -17.72 -20.14 28.43
N PRO A 588 -17.09 -18.96 28.47
CA PRO A 588 -15.80 -18.72 27.81
C PRO A 588 -14.63 -19.42 28.52
N LEU A 589 -13.67 -19.91 27.74
CA LEU A 589 -12.35 -20.34 28.24
C LEU A 589 -11.48 -19.13 28.65
N PRO A 590 -10.51 -19.29 29.56
CA PRO A 590 -9.74 -18.17 30.11
C PRO A 590 -8.81 -17.51 29.08
N PRO A 591 -8.59 -16.18 29.15
CA PRO A 591 -7.73 -15.47 28.22
C PRO A 591 -6.25 -15.77 28.48
N THR A 592 -5.57 -16.36 27.50
CA THR A 592 -4.09 -16.41 27.51
C THR A 592 -3.53 -15.01 27.29
N SER A 593 -2.81 -14.49 28.28
CA SER A 593 -2.19 -13.16 28.25
C SER A 593 -1.16 -13.02 27.12
N GLY A 594 -1.55 -12.36 26.03
CA GLY A 594 -0.75 -12.20 24.83
C GLY A 594 -1.14 -10.99 23.99
N GLN A 595 -1.39 -9.85 24.65
CA GLN A 595 -1.74 -8.60 23.95
C GLN A 595 -0.59 -8.17 23.03
N CYS A 596 -0.91 -7.96 21.74
CA CYS A 596 -0.02 -7.26 20.83
C CYS A 596 -0.11 -5.75 21.11
N PRO A 597 1.01 -5.03 21.35
CA PRO A 597 0.97 -3.57 21.31
C PRO A 597 0.58 -3.12 19.88
N ALA A 598 -0.61 -2.54 19.78
CA ALA A 598 -1.20 -2.08 18.53
C ALA A 598 -0.54 -0.77 18.10
N THR A 599 0.38 -0.86 17.14
CA THR A 599 0.95 0.29 16.41
C THR A 599 1.15 -0.14 14.97
N GLU A 600 0.09 -0.02 14.18
CA GLU A 600 0.13 -0.24 12.72
C GLU A 600 0.23 1.11 12.01
N SER A 601 1.46 1.59 11.84
CA SER A 601 1.76 2.73 10.99
C SER A 601 1.56 2.33 9.51
N ALA A 602 0.35 2.49 8.98
CA ALA A 602 0.11 2.42 7.53
C ALA A 602 0.77 3.59 6.77
N ILE A 603 1.15 4.64 7.50
CA ILE A 603 2.09 5.66 7.03
C ILE A 603 3.45 4.99 6.82
N GLY A 604 3.83 4.77 5.56
CA GLY A 604 5.20 4.42 5.18
C GLY A 604 6.14 5.55 5.56
N ASN A 605 6.73 5.52 6.75
CA ASN A 605 7.30 6.71 7.36
C ASN A 605 8.75 6.99 6.89
N SER A 606 8.94 7.23 5.59
CA SER A 606 10.24 7.59 4.98
C SER A 606 10.75 8.97 5.42
N ARG A 607 9.87 9.87 5.93
CA ARG A 607 10.18 11.30 6.10
C ARG A 607 10.45 11.77 7.54
N GLN A 608 10.27 10.95 8.57
CA GLN A 608 10.53 11.35 9.97
C GLN A 608 11.87 10.88 10.55
N ALA A 609 12.68 10.12 9.81
CA ALA A 609 13.91 9.48 10.31
C ALA A 609 15.23 10.17 9.86
N LEU A 610 15.24 11.49 9.65
CA LEU A 610 16.44 12.27 9.34
C LEU A 610 16.47 13.59 10.15
N GLY A 611 17.01 13.53 11.37
CA GLY A 611 17.07 14.67 12.28
C GLY A 611 17.96 14.45 13.52
N SER A 612 19.26 14.73 13.36
CA SER A 612 20.27 14.96 14.42
C SER A 612 20.73 13.76 15.28
N PRO A 613 22.05 13.54 15.42
CA PRO A 613 22.60 12.50 16.30
C PRO A 613 22.65 12.99 17.77
N LEU A 614 21.90 12.34 18.65
CA LEU A 614 22.05 12.55 20.09
C LEU A 614 23.26 11.79 20.63
N THR A 615 24.32 12.54 20.90
CA THR A 615 25.50 12.09 21.66
C THR A 615 25.09 11.57 23.04
N GLN A 616 25.30 10.29 23.31
CA GLN A 616 25.16 9.73 24.66
C GLN A 616 26.45 9.95 25.45
N SER A 617 26.40 10.82 26.46
CA SER A 617 27.37 10.85 27.56
C SER A 617 26.78 10.13 28.79
N PRO A 618 27.53 9.21 29.45
CA PRO A 618 26.97 8.38 30.51
C PRO A 618 27.06 9.06 31.89
N CYS A 619 25.94 9.14 32.61
CA CYS A 619 25.89 9.50 34.03
C CYS A 619 25.46 8.29 34.86
N GLY A 620 26.31 7.94 35.84
CA GLY A 620 26.29 6.64 36.49
C GLY A 620 25.23 6.38 37.56
N GLY A 621 25.12 5.09 37.90
CA GLY A 621 24.48 4.55 39.10
C GLY A 621 25.38 3.48 39.72
N ARG A 622 25.68 3.60 41.01
CA ARG A 622 26.40 2.59 41.84
C ARG A 622 25.37 1.59 42.41
N SER A 623 25.68 0.44 43.02
CA SER A 623 26.91 -0.08 43.64
C SER A 623 26.93 -1.63 43.58
N ALA A 624 27.96 -2.36 44.00
CA ALA A 624 29.41 -2.30 43.68
C ALA A 624 30.14 -3.38 44.52
N GLU A 625 30.42 -4.55 43.96
CA GLU A 625 31.30 -5.56 44.60
C GLU A 625 32.77 -5.44 44.14
N PRO A 626 33.75 -5.97 44.92
CA PRO A 626 35.13 -5.53 44.84
C PRO A 626 36.10 -6.58 44.26
N GLU A 627 37.17 -6.15 43.58
CA GLU A 627 38.53 -6.59 43.95
C GLU A 627 39.69 -5.75 43.34
N ARG A 628 40.69 -5.52 44.19
CA ARG A 628 42.14 -5.41 43.99
C ARG A 628 42.78 -4.73 42.75
N ALA A 629 43.47 -3.62 43.09
CA ALA A 629 44.91 -3.36 42.87
C ALA A 629 45.44 -2.90 41.49
N GLY A 630 46.29 -1.85 41.48
CA GLY A 630 47.11 -1.50 40.31
C GLY A 630 47.67 -0.07 40.25
N LYS A 631 48.76 0.22 40.97
CA LYS A 631 49.54 1.49 40.96
C LYS A 631 49.82 2.07 39.54
N LYS A 632 49.72 3.41 39.37
CA LYS A 632 50.88 4.32 39.07
C LYS A 632 50.48 5.79 38.74
N GLU A 633 50.57 6.64 39.76
CA GLU A 633 51.41 7.86 39.81
C GLU A 633 51.98 8.43 38.47
N LYS A 634 51.69 9.71 38.12
CA LYS A 634 52.68 10.83 38.26
C LYS A 634 52.26 12.22 37.68
N ARG A 635 52.62 13.23 38.49
CA ARG A 635 53.08 14.61 38.19
C ARG A 635 52.11 15.73 37.77
N CYS A 636 52.32 16.85 38.45
CA CYS A 636 51.64 18.14 38.30
C CYS A 636 52.62 19.26 37.89
N LYS A 637 52.07 20.42 37.44
CA LYS A 637 52.45 21.82 37.78
C LYS A 637 51.80 22.81 36.78
N LYS A 638 51.58 24.13 36.99
CA LYS A 638 51.34 25.08 38.12
C LYS A 638 51.51 26.54 37.58
N ARG A 639 50.83 27.53 38.22
CA ARG A 639 50.74 29.00 37.92
C ARG A 639 49.93 29.34 36.64
N ARG A 640 49.46 30.56 36.36
CA ARG A 640 49.59 31.94 36.96
C ARG A 640 48.23 32.69 36.91
N ALA A 641 48.11 33.87 37.53
CA ALA A 641 46.95 34.77 37.43
C ALA A 641 47.36 36.28 37.56
N PRO A 642 46.48 37.30 37.81
CA PRO A 642 46.22 38.36 36.80
C PRO A 642 46.10 39.82 37.33
N PRO A 643 45.78 40.82 36.48
CA PRO A 643 45.31 42.16 36.89
C PRO A 643 44.08 42.71 36.11
N ARG A 644 43.74 43.97 36.41
CA ARG A 644 42.81 44.96 35.77
C ARG A 644 43.56 46.34 35.77
N PRO A 645 43.15 47.49 35.14
CA PRO A 645 41.81 48.12 35.20
C PRO A 645 41.35 49.00 33.98
N GLN A 646 40.32 49.83 34.19
CA GLN A 646 39.52 50.72 33.30
C GLN A 646 39.99 52.22 33.32
N PRO A 647 39.57 53.20 32.45
CA PRO A 647 38.23 53.87 32.55
C PRO A 647 37.60 54.66 31.33
N GLY A 648 36.29 54.97 31.41
CA GLY A 648 35.58 56.17 30.85
C GLY A 648 35.07 56.18 29.38
N ALA A 649 34.02 56.92 28.96
CA ALA A 649 32.95 57.67 29.68
C ALA A 649 31.80 58.15 28.72
N ARG A 650 30.60 58.49 29.28
CA ARG A 650 29.41 59.20 28.68
C ARG A 650 28.65 58.41 27.57
N GLY A 651 27.32 58.46 27.41
CA GLY A 651 26.22 59.11 28.15
C GLY A 651 24.98 59.26 27.24
N ASP A 652 23.70 59.36 27.68
CA ASP A 652 23.09 59.24 29.02
C ASP A 652 21.62 58.71 28.91
N SER A 653 20.57 59.45 29.33
CA SER A 653 19.14 59.00 29.34
C SER A 653 18.17 60.19 29.49
N PRO A 654 16.87 60.10 29.12
CA PRO A 654 15.85 60.08 30.19
C PRO A 654 14.51 59.30 29.94
N ARG A 655 14.04 58.64 31.02
CA ARG A 655 12.66 58.59 31.61
C ARG A 655 11.42 58.83 30.71
N CYS A 656 10.47 57.90 30.59
CA CYS A 656 9.40 57.47 31.53
C CYS A 656 8.15 58.39 31.62
N THR A 657 6.97 57.87 31.24
CA THR A 657 5.73 57.84 32.08
C THR A 657 4.58 56.99 31.46
N GLN A 658 3.94 56.16 32.31
CA GLN A 658 2.50 55.74 32.39
C GLN A 658 1.69 55.48 31.09
N THR A 659 0.94 54.37 30.97
CA THR A 659 -0.18 53.89 31.82
C THR A 659 -0.28 52.34 31.66
N LYS A 660 -0.28 51.47 32.69
CA LYS A 660 -1.41 51.03 33.56
C LYS A 660 -2.72 50.70 32.81
N GLU A 661 -3.51 49.65 33.09
CA GLU A 661 -3.42 48.44 33.95
C GLU A 661 -4.70 47.57 33.72
N ILE A 662 -4.77 46.33 34.24
CA ILE A 662 -5.98 45.47 34.42
C ILE A 662 -6.61 44.91 33.10
N LEU A 663 -6.66 43.59 32.82
CA LEU A 663 -7.34 42.53 33.59
C LEU A 663 -6.73 41.14 33.31
N GLU A 664 -6.46 40.37 34.36
CA GLU A 664 -6.10 38.94 34.31
C GLU A 664 -7.35 38.03 34.28
N ALA A 665 -7.12 36.71 34.22
CA ALA A 665 -8.07 35.66 34.66
C ALA A 665 -9.43 35.56 33.94
N GLY A 666 -9.51 34.68 32.94
CA GLY A 666 -10.80 34.35 32.30
C GLY A 666 -10.77 33.32 31.17
N THR A 667 -9.91 32.28 31.21
CA THR A 667 -9.92 31.22 30.16
C THR A 667 -9.32 29.86 30.58
N GLN A 668 -9.48 29.45 31.84
CA GLN A 668 -9.10 28.10 32.31
C GLN A 668 -10.27 27.25 32.81
N GLU A 669 -11.51 27.71 32.68
CA GLU A 669 -12.69 27.05 33.23
C GLU A 669 -13.79 26.88 32.16
N THR A 670 -13.46 26.18 31.07
CA THR A 670 -14.46 25.77 30.03
C THR A 670 -14.05 24.51 29.27
N LEU A 671 -13.34 23.59 29.94
CA LEU A 671 -12.96 22.26 29.40
C LEU A 671 -13.32 21.11 30.37
N ALA A 672 -14.35 21.32 31.18
CA ALA A 672 -14.91 20.33 32.09
C ALA A 672 -16.45 20.43 32.13
N ARG A 673 -17.11 20.18 30.99
CA ARG A 673 -18.53 19.80 30.85
C ARG A 673 -18.85 19.41 29.42
#